data_AF-A0A7I8E442-F1
#
_entry.id   AF-A0A7I8E442-F1
#
_cell.length_a   1.000
_cell.length_b   1.000
_cell.length_c   1.000
_cell.angle_alpha   90.00
_cell.angle_beta   90.00
_cell.angle_gamma   90.00
#
_symmetry.space_group_name_H-M   'P 1'
#
loop_
_entity.id
_entity.type
_entity.pdbx_description
1 polymer ?
#
loop_
_entity_poly.entity_id
_entity_poly.type
_entity_poly.pdbx_seq_one_letter_code
_entity_poly.pdbx_strand_id
1 'polypeptide(L)'
;MSSKKNKTQKKINKKKVFIALTICILVALIGGVSVLAYGVYKDTETFDAKKLLSSGASVMYDDQGQVLYTYGSEENGTRENITYEDLPQVLVDAVVAAEDSRFFEHNGFDLPRIAKAAMSNLVAGGIRGGGSTITQQLIKKAYFPNAEKTYTRKFSEIILAIQADKALSKEEILTLYLNKIYFGRSTRSIGISSASRYYFDKDVSELTLPEAAMLAGSLNSPYNYDPYYCLNNATERRNTILNLMVKHGYITQKECDDAKNVKVENMLCSSKITNSSVNAAYVDIVTDEVKKRTGLDPLKTQMNIYTYCNSETQALAAAIGNGEKYDYSDEDMRMGGAVQSSQDGRIVAVIGGRNYNFGNYNYATQKQQPGSSVKPFLDYGLAFENLDWSTGHSINDDDYYNGKFKNWDRQFHGLVTVENALENSWNIPAIKTFDEVQQKIGSDKIQEAMESIGISMNKENIGLASAIGGWSYGISPLEMAGAYATISNNGLYTESHTINYVEVVQTGETFNIDEEIQNNAKQSAYSKASAFMVRQVMLDYTKNGSGNYAYVSGIENVGAKTGTSNWASTAKNGMAGKSRDLWMSAYTSDYICSVWMGFGKEGIDKGKTTSQYKAYPGKVVQTLLNHLQSKGSQKSYPDQPDDVEQAAMVKGIYPYVSPSEGMSEDMIIQAWFKKGTAPTQSVDSDVFNLAELSSFDVSLSGQSITFNFAPYNPENAVTDENANDATKTFGKVVYTVVVQDQNGQELHRENFSTSSGTLNYTVNQNVKVIGFYSYERAPERTSNQIEKDLSINLSTVNASLSCDSGQINDGATISSTSIQATISVQGQGHSVTIALYDQNGNVLSSVNHHSATFSNLSHGRSYSIKFLESNGSASVEKTIHFTVS
;
A
#
# COMPACT_ATOMS: atom_id res chain seq x y z
N MET A 1 -32.56 -11.55 115.49
CA MET A 1 -32.13 -11.72 114.08
C MET A 1 -33.35 -12.25 113.31
N SER A 2 -33.85 -11.72 112.20
CA SER A 2 -33.26 -11.00 111.08
C SER A 2 -34.30 -10.06 110.45
N SER A 3 -33.89 -8.88 109.99
CA SER A 3 -34.75 -7.88 109.37
C SER A 3 -35.00 -8.19 107.90
N LYS A 4 -36.26 -8.14 107.43
CA LYS A 4 -36.58 -8.03 106.00
C LYS A 4 -37.29 -6.70 105.73
N LYS A 5 -36.56 -5.77 105.13
CA LYS A 5 -37.08 -4.54 104.52
C LYS A 5 -37.95 -4.91 103.31
N ASN A 6 -39.23 -4.52 103.34
CA ASN A 6 -40.08 -4.51 102.16
C ASN A 6 -39.63 -3.36 101.23
N LYS A 7 -38.99 -3.71 100.10
CA LYS A 7 -38.74 -2.79 98.99
C LYS A 7 -40.04 -2.57 98.21
N THR A 8 -40.55 -1.36 98.25
CA THR A 8 -41.61 -0.88 97.34
C THR A 8 -41.04 -0.86 95.90
N GLN A 9 -41.46 -1.79 95.04
CA GLN A 9 -41.15 -1.74 93.62
C GLN A 9 -41.87 -0.54 92.99
N LYS A 10 -41.12 0.52 92.66
CA LYS A 10 -41.61 1.58 91.76
C LYS A 10 -42.00 0.93 90.42
N LYS A 11 -43.29 0.89 90.09
CA LYS A 11 -43.77 0.51 88.76
C LYS A 11 -43.12 1.45 87.74
N ILE A 12 -42.20 0.92 86.95
CA ILE A 12 -41.56 1.62 85.85
C ILE A 12 -42.67 2.05 84.88
N ASN A 13 -42.76 3.35 84.60
CA ASN A 13 -43.70 3.88 83.63
C ASN A 13 -43.22 3.47 82.23
N LYS A 14 -43.76 2.34 81.72
CA LYS A 14 -43.38 1.74 80.43
C LYS A 14 -43.43 2.75 79.28
N LYS A 15 -44.29 3.77 79.35
CA LYS A 15 -44.38 4.85 78.36
C LYS A 15 -43.13 5.77 78.37
N LYS A 16 -42.59 6.11 79.55
CA LYS A 16 -41.35 6.91 79.66
C LYS A 16 -40.11 6.13 79.25
N VAL A 17 -40.05 4.82 79.54
CA VAL A 17 -38.96 3.96 79.07
C VAL A 17 -39.02 3.78 77.57
N PHE A 18 -40.21 3.59 76.99
CA PHE A 18 -40.38 3.51 75.54
C PHE A 18 -39.94 4.81 74.85
N ILE A 19 -40.38 5.98 75.34
CA ILE A 19 -39.95 7.29 74.80
C ILE A 19 -38.43 7.46 74.91
N ALA A 20 -37.82 7.13 76.06
CA ALA A 20 -36.37 7.24 76.23
C ALA A 20 -35.61 6.28 75.29
N LEU A 21 -36.10 5.04 75.09
CA LEU A 21 -35.53 4.11 74.12
C LEU A 21 -35.64 4.64 72.69
N THR A 22 -36.80 5.18 72.31
CA THR A 22 -37.00 5.78 70.99
C THR A 22 -36.06 6.97 70.76
N ILE A 23 -35.88 7.84 71.76
CA ILE A 23 -34.93 8.96 71.69
C ILE A 23 -33.50 8.44 71.57
N CYS A 24 -33.08 7.46 72.37
CA CYS A 24 -31.74 6.88 72.26
C CYS A 24 -31.50 6.21 70.90
N ILE A 25 -32.49 5.52 70.35
CA ILE A 25 -32.41 4.92 69.00
C ILE A 25 -32.31 6.01 67.93
N LEU A 26 -33.10 7.09 68.04
CA LEU A 26 -33.02 8.24 67.14
C LEU A 26 -31.65 8.93 67.21
N VAL A 27 -31.12 9.16 68.42
CA VAL A 27 -29.79 9.77 68.60
C VAL A 27 -28.68 8.87 68.05
N ALA A 28 -28.77 7.55 68.27
CA ALA A 28 -27.82 6.59 67.71
C ALA A 28 -27.90 6.52 66.17
N LEU A 29 -29.10 6.57 65.60
CA LEU A 29 -29.33 6.67 64.16
C LEU A 29 -28.75 7.96 63.58
N ILE A 30 -29.01 9.11 64.23
CA ILE A 30 -28.47 10.41 63.79
C ILE A 30 -26.95 10.42 63.89
N GLY A 31 -26.37 9.91 64.99
CA GLY A 31 -24.93 9.78 65.16
C GLY A 31 -24.28 8.88 64.11
N GLY A 32 -24.88 7.71 63.83
CA GLY A 32 -24.41 6.80 62.78
C GLY A 32 -24.48 7.40 61.38
N VAL A 33 -25.58 8.08 61.05
CA VAL A 33 -25.72 8.80 59.76
C VAL A 33 -24.69 9.93 59.66
N SER A 34 -24.41 10.64 60.76
CA SER A 34 -23.44 11.75 60.77
C SER A 34 -22.00 11.27 60.56
N VAL A 35 -21.61 10.16 61.17
CA VAL A 35 -20.27 9.54 60.98
C VAL A 35 -20.12 9.04 59.54
N LEU A 36 -21.15 8.38 59.00
CA LEU A 36 -21.15 7.94 57.60
C LEU A 36 -21.09 9.13 56.62
N ALA A 37 -21.88 10.18 56.87
CA ALA A 37 -21.87 11.38 56.04
C ALA A 37 -20.50 12.09 56.06
N TYR A 38 -19.83 12.16 57.22
CA TYR A 38 -18.50 12.73 57.33
C TYR A 38 -17.43 11.89 56.61
N GLY A 39 -17.48 10.56 56.74
CA GLY A 39 -16.59 9.67 56.00
C GLY A 39 -16.75 9.82 54.48
N VAL A 40 -17.99 9.79 53.99
CA VAL A 40 -18.30 10.00 52.58
C VAL A 40 -17.89 11.40 52.11
N TYR A 41 -18.10 12.44 52.92
CA TYR A 41 -17.67 13.81 52.57
C TYR A 41 -16.17 13.91 52.35
N LYS A 42 -15.36 13.30 53.23
CA LYS A 42 -13.90 13.32 53.11
C LYS A 42 -13.40 12.61 51.85
N ASP A 43 -14.08 11.54 51.45
CA ASP A 43 -13.74 10.74 50.27
C ASP A 43 -14.40 11.27 48.98
N THR A 44 -15.32 12.24 49.09
CA THR A 44 -15.98 12.84 47.92
C THR A 44 -15.04 13.85 47.29
N GLU A 45 -14.89 13.75 45.97
CA GLU A 45 -14.10 14.71 45.19
C GLU A 45 -14.54 16.16 45.44
N THR A 46 -13.60 17.09 45.43
CA THR A 46 -13.87 18.52 45.49
C THR A 46 -14.74 18.96 44.31
N PHE A 47 -15.79 19.75 44.58
CA PHE A 47 -16.64 20.29 43.53
C PHE A 47 -15.86 21.23 42.61
N ASP A 48 -15.97 20.96 41.31
CA ASP A 48 -15.52 21.79 40.19
C ASP A 48 -16.69 22.02 39.22
N ALA A 49 -17.10 23.28 39.07
CA ALA A 49 -18.17 23.68 38.16
C ALA A 49 -17.85 23.34 36.69
N LYS A 50 -16.57 23.28 36.30
CA LYS A 50 -16.16 22.97 34.92
C LYS A 50 -16.61 21.58 34.47
N LYS A 51 -16.67 20.60 35.40
CA LYS A 51 -17.17 19.25 35.09
C LYS A 51 -18.66 19.22 34.73
N LEU A 52 -19.41 20.26 35.11
CA LEU A 52 -20.84 20.37 34.79
C LEU A 52 -21.10 20.90 33.39
N LEU A 53 -20.13 21.59 32.76
CA LEU A 53 -20.26 22.10 31.40
C LEU A 53 -20.54 20.95 30.43
N SER A 54 -21.49 21.16 29.53
CA SER A 54 -21.68 20.25 28.41
C SER A 54 -20.61 20.54 27.35
N SER A 55 -20.03 19.50 26.77
CA SER A 55 -19.12 19.66 25.64
C SER A 55 -19.96 19.95 24.39
N GLY A 56 -19.85 21.14 23.80
CA GLY A 56 -20.36 21.38 22.46
C GLY A 56 -19.69 20.44 21.44
N ALA A 57 -20.14 20.47 20.19
CA ALA A 57 -19.53 19.72 19.11
C ALA A 57 -18.09 20.21 18.84
N SER A 58 -17.14 19.28 18.71
CA SER A 58 -15.82 19.62 18.17
C SER A 58 -15.96 19.99 16.70
N VAL A 59 -15.13 20.92 16.23
CA VAL A 59 -15.09 21.36 14.84
C VAL A 59 -13.70 21.13 14.29
N MET A 60 -13.63 20.49 13.13
CA MET A 60 -12.42 20.26 12.36
C MET A 60 -12.37 21.23 11.20
N TYR A 61 -11.23 21.86 11.03
CA TYR A 61 -10.97 22.86 10.00
C TYR A 61 -9.92 22.37 9.00
N ASP A 62 -10.09 22.75 7.74
CA ASP A 62 -9.15 22.47 6.65
C ASP A 62 -7.97 23.48 6.63
N ASP A 63 -7.09 23.35 5.64
CA ASP A 63 -5.90 24.20 5.47
C ASP A 63 -6.20 25.69 5.24
N GLN A 64 -7.44 26.04 4.87
CA GLN A 64 -7.92 27.42 4.71
C GLN A 64 -8.73 27.92 5.91
N GLY A 65 -8.85 27.12 6.97
CA GLY A 65 -9.67 27.45 8.14
C GLY A 65 -11.18 27.33 7.89
N GLN A 66 -11.60 26.64 6.82
CA GLN A 66 -13.00 26.33 6.59
C GLN A 66 -13.40 25.07 7.34
N VAL A 67 -14.67 24.97 7.75
CA VAL A 67 -15.17 23.80 8.47
C VAL A 67 -15.16 22.60 7.53
N LEU A 68 -14.32 21.61 7.84
CA LEU A 68 -14.21 20.34 7.14
C LEU A 68 -15.22 19.32 7.66
N TYR A 69 -15.39 19.29 8.99
CA TYR A 69 -16.27 18.36 9.68
C TYR A 69 -16.64 18.89 11.07
N THR A 70 -17.89 18.74 11.48
CA THR A 70 -18.32 19.02 12.85
C THR A 70 -18.75 17.72 13.51
N TYR A 71 -18.09 17.38 14.61
CA TYR A 71 -18.38 16.16 15.36
C TYR A 71 -19.80 16.22 15.91
N GLY A 72 -20.69 15.45 15.29
CA GLY A 72 -22.10 15.42 15.63
C GLY A 72 -23.01 16.13 14.63
N SER A 73 -22.57 16.99 13.71
CA SER A 73 -23.52 17.87 12.99
C SER A 73 -24.50 17.20 12.03
N GLU A 74 -24.17 16.09 11.38
CA GLU A 74 -25.08 15.49 10.37
C GLU A 74 -25.41 14.01 10.63
N GLU A 75 -24.48 13.23 11.17
CA GLU A 75 -24.71 11.81 11.47
C GLU A 75 -25.07 11.54 12.95
N ASN A 76 -24.83 12.47 13.89
CA ASN A 76 -24.89 12.18 15.34
C ASN A 76 -25.44 13.30 16.29
N GLY A 77 -26.10 14.34 15.76
CA GLY A 77 -26.73 15.44 16.51
C GLY A 77 -25.80 16.63 16.76
N THR A 78 -26.20 17.82 16.32
CA THR A 78 -25.53 19.10 16.61
C THR A 78 -25.58 19.38 18.11
N ARG A 79 -24.47 19.23 18.83
CA ARG A 79 -24.36 19.64 20.25
C ARG A 79 -24.10 21.13 20.34
N GLU A 80 -25.17 21.91 20.27
CA GLU A 80 -25.15 23.34 20.59
C GLU A 80 -25.52 23.53 22.06
N ASN A 81 -24.66 24.24 22.80
CA ASN A 81 -24.96 24.64 24.17
C ASN A 81 -25.82 25.89 24.12
N ILE A 82 -27.08 25.76 24.51
CA ILE A 82 -27.97 26.92 24.67
C ILE A 82 -27.78 27.59 26.03
N THR A 83 -28.22 28.84 26.12
CA THR A 83 -28.31 29.63 27.34
C THR A 83 -29.70 29.52 27.97
N TYR A 84 -29.88 30.08 29.18
CA TYR A 84 -31.19 30.04 29.84
C TYR A 84 -32.23 30.87 29.07
N GLU A 85 -31.79 31.95 28.44
CA GLU A 85 -32.59 32.88 27.64
C GLU A 85 -33.16 32.23 26.37
N ASP A 86 -32.53 31.17 25.88
CA ASP A 86 -33.00 30.40 24.73
C ASP A 86 -34.12 29.40 25.09
N LEU A 87 -34.32 29.12 26.38
CA LEU A 87 -35.32 28.16 26.85
C LEU A 87 -36.72 28.81 26.89
N PRO A 88 -37.71 28.31 26.13
CA PRO A 88 -39.06 28.82 26.26
C PRO A 88 -39.65 28.40 27.61
N GLN A 89 -40.44 29.29 28.24
CA GLN A 89 -41.01 29.04 29.57
C GLN A 89 -41.80 27.73 29.65
N VAL A 90 -42.53 27.37 28.58
CA VAL A 90 -43.28 26.11 28.51
C VAL A 90 -42.40 24.86 28.66
N LEU A 91 -41.14 24.91 28.22
CA LEU A 91 -40.17 23.84 28.41
C LEU A 91 -39.65 23.80 29.85
N VAL A 92 -39.29 24.96 30.41
CA VAL A 92 -38.85 25.08 31.81
C VAL A 92 -39.92 24.49 32.73
N ASP A 93 -41.17 24.92 32.56
CA ASP A 93 -42.31 24.47 33.35
C ASP A 93 -42.57 22.96 33.18
N ALA A 94 -42.48 22.44 31.96
CA ALA A 94 -42.69 21.02 31.69
C ALA A 94 -41.63 20.15 32.36
N VAL A 95 -40.35 20.55 32.28
CA VAL A 95 -39.23 19.83 32.90
C VAL A 95 -39.33 19.90 34.42
N VAL A 96 -39.60 21.07 34.99
CA VAL A 96 -39.76 21.24 36.44
C VAL A 96 -40.96 20.44 36.94
N ALA A 97 -42.12 20.48 36.25
CA ALA A 97 -43.28 19.68 36.62
C ALA A 97 -43.03 18.15 36.55
N ALA A 98 -42.26 17.70 35.55
CA ALA A 98 -41.96 16.30 35.31
C ALA A 98 -40.92 15.74 36.29
N GLU A 99 -39.81 16.46 36.45
CA GLU A 99 -38.60 15.95 37.10
C GLU A 99 -38.41 16.51 38.51
N ASP A 100 -38.83 17.74 38.82
CA ASP A 100 -38.57 18.37 40.12
C ASP A 100 -39.43 19.60 40.44
N SER A 101 -40.69 19.38 40.85
CA SER A 101 -41.69 20.46 40.92
C SER A 101 -41.43 21.54 41.98
N ARG A 102 -40.42 21.35 42.85
CA ARG A 102 -39.94 22.36 43.81
C ARG A 102 -38.48 22.74 43.57
N PHE A 103 -38.01 22.57 42.33
CA PHE A 103 -36.62 22.80 41.94
C PHE A 103 -36.10 24.17 42.42
N PHE A 104 -36.90 25.22 42.25
CA PHE A 104 -36.54 26.58 42.65
C PHE A 104 -36.64 26.86 44.16
N GLU A 105 -37.19 25.94 44.97
CA GLU A 105 -37.39 26.13 46.41
C GLU A 105 -36.31 25.49 47.29
N HIS A 106 -35.56 24.50 46.78
CA HIS A 106 -34.60 23.71 47.58
C HIS A 106 -33.15 23.89 47.15
N ASN A 107 -32.18 23.61 48.03
CA ASN A 107 -30.74 23.79 47.78
C ASN A 107 -30.07 22.48 47.30
N GLY A 108 -30.38 22.04 46.08
CA GLY A 108 -29.77 20.87 45.43
C GLY A 108 -30.31 19.50 45.83
N PHE A 109 -30.98 19.36 46.97
CA PHE A 109 -31.66 18.14 47.40
C PHE A 109 -33.00 18.45 48.06
N ASP A 110 -33.95 17.52 47.97
CA ASP A 110 -35.31 17.71 48.48
C ASP A 110 -35.69 16.66 49.55
N LEU A 111 -35.68 17.09 50.83
CA LEU A 111 -36.04 16.24 51.99
C LEU A 111 -37.51 15.77 51.97
N PRO A 112 -38.53 16.64 51.85
CA PRO A 112 -39.91 16.15 51.80
C PRO A 112 -40.18 15.22 50.61
N ARG A 113 -39.52 15.41 49.47
CA ARG A 113 -39.63 14.50 48.32
C ARG A 113 -39.01 13.13 48.60
N ILE A 114 -37.83 13.09 49.22
CA ILE A 114 -37.19 11.84 49.64
C ILE A 114 -38.08 11.09 50.65
N ALA A 115 -38.59 11.79 51.66
CA ALA A 115 -39.48 11.20 52.66
C ALA A 115 -40.77 10.64 52.04
N LYS A 116 -41.38 11.40 51.12
CA LYS A 116 -42.57 10.96 50.36
C LYS A 116 -42.29 9.75 49.49
N ALA A 117 -41.17 9.73 48.78
CA ALA A 117 -40.76 8.58 47.96
C ALA A 117 -40.50 7.34 48.83
N ALA A 118 -39.83 7.48 49.97
CA ALA A 118 -39.58 6.39 50.91
C ALA A 118 -40.90 5.80 51.47
N MET A 119 -41.83 6.65 51.91
CA MET A 119 -43.16 6.21 52.37
C MET A 119 -43.95 5.53 51.26
N SER A 120 -43.96 6.09 50.06
CA SER A 120 -44.66 5.50 48.91
C SER A 120 -44.08 4.15 48.50
N ASN A 121 -42.75 3.99 48.53
CA ASN A 121 -42.08 2.74 48.18
C ASN A 121 -42.30 1.67 49.27
N LEU A 122 -42.35 2.06 50.55
CA LEU A 122 -42.68 1.18 51.66
C LEU A 122 -44.11 0.64 51.55
N VAL A 123 -45.07 1.50 51.20
CA VAL A 123 -46.48 1.10 50.98
C VAL A 123 -46.64 0.21 49.75
N ALA A 124 -45.84 0.44 48.70
CA ALA A 124 -45.91 -0.30 47.44
C ALA A 124 -45.18 -1.64 47.42
N GLY A 125 -44.43 -2.00 48.48
CA GLY A 125 -43.65 -3.23 48.55
C GLY A 125 -42.47 -3.29 47.55
N GLY A 126 -42.05 -2.14 47.00
CA GLY A 126 -41.01 -2.03 45.99
C GLY A 126 -40.72 -0.58 45.58
N ILE A 127 -39.61 -0.36 44.87
CA ILE A 127 -39.22 0.98 44.39
C ILE A 127 -40.12 1.38 43.22
N ARG A 128 -41.10 2.27 43.46
CA ARG A 128 -42.01 2.81 42.44
C ARG A 128 -41.75 4.28 42.09
N GLY A 129 -41.18 5.07 43.00
CA GLY A 129 -40.93 6.51 42.82
C GLY A 129 -39.48 6.92 43.10
N GLY A 130 -38.96 7.85 42.30
CA GLY A 130 -37.62 8.45 42.46
C GLY A 130 -37.66 9.77 43.24
N GLY A 131 -36.82 9.89 44.26
CA GLY A 131 -36.67 11.11 45.08
C GLY A 131 -35.50 12.01 44.68
N SER A 132 -34.94 11.87 43.47
CA SER A 132 -33.78 12.67 43.04
C SER A 132 -34.21 13.99 42.41
N THR A 133 -33.44 15.05 42.64
CA THR A 133 -33.63 16.41 42.11
C THR A 133 -32.92 16.58 40.77
N ILE A 134 -33.23 17.65 40.03
CA ILE A 134 -32.52 18.00 38.77
C ILE A 134 -31.00 18.16 39.04
N THR A 135 -30.62 18.88 40.10
CA THR A 135 -29.21 19.06 40.49
C THR A 135 -28.52 17.71 40.73
N GLN A 136 -29.16 16.77 41.44
CA GLN A 136 -28.58 15.45 41.67
C GLN A 136 -28.43 14.64 40.37
N GLN A 137 -29.36 14.77 39.44
CA GLN A 137 -29.28 14.09 38.15
C GLN A 137 -28.12 14.62 37.31
N LEU A 138 -27.91 15.95 37.30
CA LEU A 138 -26.76 16.59 36.67
C LEU A 138 -25.44 16.11 37.29
N ILE A 139 -25.31 16.14 38.62
CA ILE A 139 -24.12 15.65 39.33
C ILE A 139 -23.84 14.18 39.02
N LYS A 140 -24.86 13.32 39.07
CA LYS A 140 -24.73 11.91 38.73
C LYS A 140 -24.13 11.73 37.34
N LYS A 141 -24.57 12.53 36.36
CA LYS A 141 -24.08 12.45 34.98
C LYS A 141 -22.67 13.01 34.81
N ALA A 142 -22.30 14.06 35.55
CA ALA A 142 -20.99 14.69 35.44
C ALA A 142 -19.89 13.96 36.22
N TYR A 143 -20.15 13.59 37.48
CA TYR A 143 -19.14 13.03 38.39
C TYR A 143 -19.15 11.50 38.45
N PHE A 144 -20.29 10.88 38.14
CA PHE A 144 -20.49 9.44 38.34
C PHE A 144 -21.08 8.73 37.10
N PRO A 145 -20.60 9.00 35.86
CA PRO A 145 -21.23 8.50 34.64
C PRO A 145 -21.29 6.96 34.56
N ASN A 146 -20.28 6.28 35.14
CA ASN A 146 -20.11 4.82 35.09
C ASN A 146 -20.20 4.14 36.46
N ALA A 147 -20.58 4.87 37.52
CA ALA A 147 -20.52 4.34 38.87
C ALA A 147 -21.71 3.46 39.23
N GLU A 148 -21.45 2.36 39.94
CA GLU A 148 -22.49 1.44 40.43
C GLU A 148 -23.44 2.12 41.44
N LYS A 149 -24.69 1.65 41.48
CA LYS A 149 -25.73 2.19 42.38
C LYS A 149 -25.49 1.78 43.84
N THR A 150 -24.60 2.48 44.53
CA THR A 150 -24.32 2.32 45.96
C THR A 150 -24.90 3.47 46.80
N TYR A 151 -25.07 3.23 48.11
CA TYR A 151 -25.49 4.27 49.06
C TYR A 151 -24.43 5.35 49.25
N THR A 152 -23.15 4.98 49.26
CA THR A 152 -22.02 5.92 49.39
C THR A 152 -21.99 6.90 48.22
N ARG A 153 -22.05 6.40 46.97
CA ARG A 153 -22.19 7.25 45.77
C ARG A 153 -23.40 8.17 45.87
N LYS A 154 -24.54 7.68 46.37
CA LYS A 154 -25.76 8.49 46.51
C LYS A 154 -25.60 9.61 47.54
N PHE A 155 -24.85 9.40 48.62
CA PHE A 155 -24.48 10.46 49.57
C PHE A 155 -23.51 11.46 48.95
N SER A 156 -22.51 11.02 48.19
CA SER A 156 -21.61 11.91 47.43
C SER A 156 -22.38 12.77 46.43
N GLU A 157 -23.37 12.23 45.72
CA GLU A 157 -24.27 13.02 44.85
C GLU A 157 -24.98 14.14 45.60
N ILE A 158 -25.50 13.86 46.81
CA ILE A 158 -26.20 14.86 47.63
C ILE A 158 -25.22 15.97 48.05
N ILE A 159 -24.04 15.59 48.52
CA ILE A 159 -22.99 16.54 48.93
C ILE A 159 -22.58 17.45 47.77
N LEU A 160 -22.30 16.88 46.61
CA LEU A 160 -21.93 17.64 45.41
C LEU A 160 -23.10 18.46 44.86
N ALA A 161 -24.34 18.00 44.97
CA ALA A 161 -25.51 18.77 44.56
C ALA A 161 -25.71 20.01 45.46
N ILE A 162 -25.49 19.89 46.77
CA ILE A 162 -25.51 21.03 47.69
C ILE A 162 -24.38 22.02 47.35
N GLN A 163 -23.20 21.52 46.97
CA GLN A 163 -22.08 22.38 46.56
C GLN A 163 -22.37 23.10 45.24
N ALA A 164 -22.95 22.41 44.25
CA ALA A 164 -23.37 23.01 42.99
C ALA A 164 -24.40 24.13 43.19
N ASP A 165 -25.44 23.89 43.99
CA ASP A 165 -26.48 24.89 44.30
C ASP A 165 -25.97 26.10 45.10
N LYS A 166 -24.81 25.99 45.76
CA LYS A 166 -24.15 27.14 46.40
C LYS A 166 -23.28 27.94 45.42
N ALA A 167 -22.80 27.30 44.36
CA ALA A 167 -21.85 27.87 43.42
C ALA A 167 -22.53 28.44 42.16
N LEU A 168 -23.71 27.93 41.81
CA LEU A 168 -24.45 28.23 40.57
C LEU A 168 -25.90 28.61 40.88
N SER A 169 -26.48 29.45 40.04
CA SER A 169 -27.91 29.77 40.06
C SER A 169 -28.76 28.57 39.61
N LYS A 170 -30.06 28.61 39.94
CA LYS A 170 -31.00 27.58 39.49
C LYS A 170 -31.15 27.53 37.97
N GLU A 171 -31.10 28.68 37.34
CA GLU A 171 -31.17 28.85 35.89
C GLU A 171 -29.94 28.22 35.21
N GLU A 172 -28.75 28.46 35.77
CA GLU A 172 -27.51 27.84 35.32
C GLU A 172 -27.56 26.32 35.47
N ILE A 173 -28.01 25.80 36.63
CA ILE A 173 -28.11 24.35 36.87
C ILE A 173 -29.10 23.69 35.90
N LEU A 174 -30.25 24.32 35.65
CA LEU A 174 -31.24 23.79 34.71
C LEU A 174 -30.70 23.78 33.28
N THR A 175 -30.01 24.85 32.86
CA THR A 175 -29.38 24.96 31.55
C THR A 175 -28.31 23.89 31.36
N LEU A 176 -27.41 23.72 32.34
CA LEU A 176 -26.37 22.68 32.33
C LEU A 176 -26.97 21.27 32.30
N TYR A 177 -28.08 21.05 32.99
CA TYR A 177 -28.81 19.79 32.95
C TYR A 177 -29.38 19.52 31.56
N LEU A 178 -30.09 20.47 30.97
CA LEU A 178 -30.74 20.32 29.67
C LEU A 178 -29.73 20.20 28.51
N ASN A 179 -28.57 20.84 28.61
CA ASN A 179 -27.49 20.69 27.63
C ASN A 179 -26.77 19.34 27.70
N LYS A 180 -26.90 18.58 28.80
CA LYS A 180 -26.13 17.34 29.05
C LYS A 180 -26.97 16.07 29.01
N ILE A 181 -28.27 16.15 29.27
CA ILE A 181 -29.12 14.97 29.45
C ILE A 181 -29.56 14.34 28.12
N TYR A 182 -29.96 13.06 28.16
CA TYR A 182 -30.43 12.30 27.01
C TYR A 182 -31.95 12.40 26.90
N PHE A 183 -32.47 12.68 25.70
CA PHE A 183 -33.91 12.75 25.43
C PHE A 183 -34.44 11.54 24.65
N GLY A 184 -33.57 10.65 24.16
CA GLY A 184 -33.97 9.49 23.35
C GLY A 184 -32.93 8.38 23.27
N ARG A 185 -33.18 7.43 22.36
CA ARG A 185 -32.26 6.32 22.04
C ARG A 185 -31.08 6.77 21.19
N SER A 186 -31.33 7.73 20.32
CA SER A 186 -30.33 8.24 19.40
C SER A 186 -29.36 9.17 20.13
N THR A 187 -28.07 9.02 19.86
CA THR A 187 -27.04 10.00 20.25
C THR A 187 -27.35 11.39 19.70
N ARG A 188 -28.16 11.49 18.64
CA ARG A 188 -28.68 12.74 18.07
C ARG A 188 -29.61 13.54 19.00
N SER A 189 -30.02 12.96 20.12
CA SER A 189 -30.96 13.56 21.10
C SER A 189 -30.30 13.86 22.45
N ILE A 190 -28.96 13.99 22.49
CA ILE A 190 -28.23 14.36 23.70
C ILE A 190 -28.14 15.88 23.75
N GLY A 191 -28.72 16.48 24.78
CA GLY A 191 -28.88 17.93 24.87
C GLY A 191 -30.19 18.40 24.23
N ILE A 192 -30.78 19.45 24.80
CA ILE A 192 -32.11 19.93 24.41
C ILE A 192 -32.14 20.51 22.99
N SER A 193 -31.10 21.24 22.57
CA SER A 193 -31.00 21.76 21.19
C SER A 193 -31.00 20.62 20.18
N SER A 194 -30.13 19.62 20.38
CA SER A 194 -30.07 18.44 19.53
C SER A 194 -31.38 17.66 19.52
N ALA A 195 -32.04 17.50 20.67
CA ALA A 195 -33.33 16.83 20.76
C ALA A 195 -34.45 17.58 20.01
N SER A 196 -34.49 18.91 20.13
CA SER A 196 -35.45 19.75 19.40
C SER A 196 -35.29 19.61 17.89
N ARG A 197 -34.06 19.69 17.39
CA ARG A 197 -33.74 19.47 15.97
C ARG A 197 -34.02 18.03 15.52
N TYR A 198 -33.61 17.05 16.32
CA TYR A 198 -33.77 15.64 15.97
C TYR A 198 -35.21 15.18 15.89
N TYR A 199 -36.08 15.64 16.80
CA TYR A 199 -37.47 15.23 16.82
C TYR A 199 -38.35 16.13 15.98
N PHE A 200 -38.11 17.44 15.94
CA PHE A 200 -39.07 18.41 15.41
C PHE A 200 -38.51 19.30 14.31
N ASP A 201 -37.20 19.24 14.04
CA ASP A 201 -36.49 20.15 13.13
C ASP A 201 -36.64 21.65 13.51
N LYS A 202 -36.71 21.94 14.82
CA LYS A 202 -36.95 23.29 15.37
C LYS A 202 -35.85 23.79 16.28
N ASP A 203 -35.70 25.11 16.37
CA ASP A 203 -34.93 25.73 17.45
C ASP A 203 -35.61 25.54 18.81
N VAL A 204 -34.83 25.53 19.89
CA VAL A 204 -35.37 25.28 21.25
C VAL A 204 -36.42 26.32 21.62
N SER A 205 -36.21 27.58 21.23
CA SER A 205 -37.13 28.69 21.49
C SER A 205 -38.49 28.55 20.79
N GLU A 206 -38.59 27.68 19.78
CA GLU A 206 -39.81 27.44 18.99
C GLU A 206 -40.64 26.25 19.52
N LEU A 207 -40.19 25.58 20.59
CA LEU A 207 -40.88 24.43 21.16
C LEU A 207 -42.26 24.81 21.69
N THR A 208 -43.28 24.09 21.21
CA THR A 208 -44.67 24.23 21.67
C THR A 208 -44.93 23.43 22.93
N LEU A 209 -46.03 23.71 23.64
CA LEU A 209 -46.46 22.98 24.83
C LEU A 209 -46.47 21.43 24.68
N PRO A 210 -47.09 20.82 23.65
CA PRO A 210 -47.08 19.37 23.50
C PRO A 210 -45.69 18.78 23.20
N GLU A 211 -44.81 19.53 22.53
CA GLU A 211 -43.43 19.15 22.22
C GLU A 211 -42.54 19.22 23.47
N ALA A 212 -42.63 20.32 24.23
CA ALA A 212 -41.98 20.49 25.52
C ALA A 212 -42.38 19.39 26.52
N ALA A 213 -43.67 19.08 26.62
CA ALA A 213 -44.17 18.00 27.48
C ALA A 213 -43.70 16.61 27.02
N MET A 214 -43.49 16.40 25.72
CA MET A 214 -42.92 15.17 25.19
C MET A 214 -41.45 15.03 25.59
N LEU A 215 -40.64 16.08 25.35
CA LEU A 215 -39.22 16.08 25.70
C LEU A 215 -39.02 15.93 27.21
N ALA A 216 -39.75 16.69 28.04
CA ALA A 216 -39.72 16.53 29.49
C ALA A 216 -40.15 15.12 29.95
N GLY A 217 -41.13 14.53 29.26
CA GLY A 217 -41.60 13.17 29.54
C GLY A 217 -40.55 12.10 29.32
N SER A 218 -39.62 12.33 28.39
CA SER A 218 -38.58 11.38 28.00
C SER A 218 -37.47 11.23 29.06
N LEU A 219 -37.14 12.29 29.80
CA LEU A 219 -35.95 12.41 30.66
C LEU A 219 -35.79 11.26 31.66
N ASN A 220 -36.89 10.80 32.26
CA ASN A 220 -36.88 9.72 33.23
C ASN A 220 -36.47 8.37 32.63
N SER A 221 -36.89 8.09 31.40
CA SER A 221 -36.60 6.84 30.69
C SER A 221 -36.51 7.08 29.17
N PRO A 222 -35.40 7.70 28.70
CA PRO A 222 -35.28 8.16 27.32
C PRO A 222 -35.49 7.05 26.29
N TYR A 223 -35.04 5.83 26.63
CA TYR A 223 -35.18 4.67 25.74
C TYR A 223 -36.63 4.19 25.58
N ASN A 224 -37.43 4.22 26.65
CA ASN A 224 -38.80 3.67 26.65
C ASN A 224 -39.85 4.69 26.18
N TYR A 225 -39.48 5.96 26.14
CA TYR A 225 -40.35 7.07 25.76
C TYR A 225 -39.89 7.76 24.47
N ASP A 226 -38.91 7.20 23.75
CA ASP A 226 -38.52 7.69 22.43
C ASP A 226 -39.66 7.48 21.42
N PRO A 227 -40.23 8.55 20.83
CA PRO A 227 -41.41 8.46 20.00
C PRO A 227 -41.18 7.78 18.64
N TYR A 228 -39.95 7.73 18.12
CA TYR A 228 -39.64 7.01 16.87
C TYR A 228 -39.73 5.48 17.05
N TYR A 229 -39.57 4.99 18.28
CA TYR A 229 -39.56 3.56 18.57
C TYR A 229 -40.72 3.11 19.45
N CYS A 230 -41.27 4.01 20.26
CA CYS A 230 -42.25 3.72 21.33
C CYS A 230 -43.35 4.78 21.37
N LEU A 231 -43.94 5.08 20.21
CA LEU A 231 -44.92 6.16 20.02
C LEU A 231 -46.07 6.17 21.06
N ASN A 232 -46.67 5.01 21.35
CA ASN A 232 -47.76 4.92 22.33
C ASN A 232 -47.29 5.30 23.74
N ASN A 233 -46.15 4.76 24.19
CA ASN A 233 -45.59 5.07 25.50
C ASN A 233 -45.20 6.55 25.60
N ALA A 234 -44.60 7.10 24.54
CA ALA A 234 -44.25 8.51 24.45
C ALA A 234 -45.50 9.40 24.57
N THR A 235 -46.59 9.02 23.89
CA THR A 235 -47.89 9.71 23.92
C THR A 235 -48.50 9.70 25.32
N GLU A 236 -48.60 8.54 25.95
CA GLU A 236 -49.13 8.41 27.32
C GLU A 236 -48.29 9.19 28.33
N ARG A 237 -46.97 9.14 28.19
CA ARG A 237 -46.04 9.83 29.07
C ARG A 237 -46.14 11.36 28.91
N ARG A 238 -46.17 11.86 27.68
CA ARG A 238 -46.43 13.28 27.37
C ARG A 238 -47.73 13.77 27.99
N ASN A 239 -48.81 12.98 27.88
CA ASN A 239 -50.10 13.29 28.51
C ASN A 239 -50.02 13.33 30.05
N THR A 240 -49.20 12.47 30.64
CA THR A 240 -48.93 12.49 32.09
C THR A 240 -48.22 13.79 32.49
N ILE A 241 -47.24 14.25 31.71
CA ILE A 241 -46.56 15.52 31.99
C ILE A 241 -47.52 16.70 31.89
N LEU A 242 -48.37 16.76 30.86
CA LEU A 242 -49.41 17.79 30.74
C LEU A 242 -50.33 17.82 31.97
N ASN A 243 -50.75 16.66 32.49
CA ASN A 243 -51.55 16.60 33.72
C ASN A 243 -50.77 17.10 34.96
N LEU A 244 -49.47 16.82 35.04
CA LEU A 244 -48.62 17.35 36.11
C LEU A 244 -48.49 18.87 36.01
N MET A 245 -48.37 19.41 34.80
CA MET A 245 -48.32 20.86 34.59
C MET A 245 -49.61 21.54 35.05
N VAL A 246 -50.80 20.96 34.78
CA VAL A 246 -52.08 21.44 35.33
C VAL A 246 -52.08 21.40 36.86
N LYS A 247 -51.67 20.26 37.44
CA LYS A 247 -51.66 20.07 38.89
C LYS A 247 -50.77 21.08 39.62
N HIS A 248 -49.67 21.49 38.98
CA HIS A 248 -48.74 22.47 39.52
C HIS A 248 -49.07 23.91 39.15
N GLY A 249 -50.12 24.14 38.35
CA GLY A 249 -50.63 25.47 38.02
C GLY A 249 -49.90 26.17 36.86
N TYR A 250 -49.08 25.44 36.09
CA TYR A 250 -48.34 26.02 34.95
C TYR A 250 -49.22 26.21 33.71
N ILE A 251 -50.24 25.36 33.54
CA ILE A 251 -51.20 25.45 32.43
C ILE A 251 -52.63 25.24 32.95
N THR A 252 -53.60 25.74 32.21
CA THR A 252 -55.03 25.49 32.45
C THR A 252 -55.45 24.10 31.98
N GLN A 253 -56.59 23.61 32.47
CA GLN A 253 -57.17 22.36 31.99
C GLN A 253 -57.46 22.40 30.49
N LYS A 254 -57.89 23.57 29.98
CA LYS A 254 -58.17 23.76 28.55
C LYS A 254 -56.91 23.59 27.69
N GLU A 255 -55.80 24.23 28.04
CA GLU A 255 -54.53 24.09 27.32
C GLU A 255 -54.01 22.65 27.36
N CYS A 256 -54.20 21.95 28.49
CA CYS A 256 -53.86 20.54 28.62
C CYS A 256 -54.66 19.66 27.66
N ASP A 257 -55.97 19.88 27.57
CA ASP A 257 -56.84 19.10 26.67
C ASP A 257 -56.55 19.43 25.19
N ASP A 258 -56.32 20.71 24.87
CA ASP A 258 -55.93 21.15 23.52
C ASP A 258 -54.57 20.54 23.12
N ALA A 259 -53.57 20.52 24.01
CA ALA A 259 -52.25 19.92 23.75
C ALA A 259 -52.30 18.39 23.60
N LYS A 260 -53.19 17.69 24.32
CA LYS A 260 -53.39 16.23 24.18
C LYS A 260 -53.99 15.86 22.82
N ASN A 261 -54.74 16.76 22.18
CA ASN A 261 -55.32 16.54 20.85
C ASN A 261 -54.26 16.58 19.74
N VAL A 262 -53.08 17.15 19.99
CA VAL A 262 -51.94 17.09 19.06
C VAL A 262 -51.30 15.70 19.11
N LYS A 263 -51.45 14.93 18.03
CA LYS A 263 -50.84 13.59 17.90
C LYS A 263 -49.32 13.68 17.87
N VAL A 264 -48.62 12.77 18.57
CA VAL A 264 -47.15 12.82 18.69
C VAL A 264 -46.49 12.66 17.32
N GLU A 265 -46.97 11.72 16.52
CA GLU A 265 -46.45 11.45 15.18
C GLU A 265 -46.55 12.64 14.23
N ASN A 266 -47.49 13.56 14.44
CA ASN A 266 -47.64 14.78 13.64
C ASN A 266 -46.59 15.85 13.99
N MET A 267 -45.90 15.70 15.11
CA MET A 267 -44.83 16.61 15.52
C MET A 267 -43.46 16.16 14.97
N LEU A 268 -43.30 14.87 14.62
CA LEU A 268 -41.99 14.29 14.30
C LEU A 268 -41.51 14.59 12.87
N CYS A 269 -40.23 14.94 12.69
CA CYS A 269 -39.62 15.07 11.35
C CYS A 269 -39.20 13.71 10.76
N SER A 270 -39.09 13.61 9.43
CA SER A 270 -38.68 12.38 8.72
C SER A 270 -37.17 12.16 8.86
N SER A 271 -36.74 11.01 9.39
CA SER A 271 -35.30 10.67 9.50
C SER A 271 -34.67 10.52 8.12
N LYS A 272 -33.90 11.53 7.67
CA LYS A 272 -32.97 11.40 6.54
C LYS A 272 -31.67 10.78 7.08
N ILE A 273 -31.37 9.55 6.70
CA ILE A 273 -30.02 8.98 6.83
C ILE A 273 -29.62 8.39 5.49
N THR A 274 -28.79 9.14 4.77
CA THR A 274 -27.90 8.71 3.69
C THR A 274 -26.81 9.77 3.59
N ASN A 275 -25.53 9.38 3.52
CA ASN A 275 -24.59 9.78 2.46
C ASN A 275 -23.14 9.50 2.88
N SER A 276 -22.40 8.76 2.04
CA SER A 276 -20.94 8.65 2.19
C SER A 276 -20.30 10.03 2.22
N SER A 277 -19.53 10.34 3.26
CA SER A 277 -18.93 11.66 3.42
C SER A 277 -17.58 11.70 2.70
N VAL A 278 -17.40 12.71 1.84
CA VAL A 278 -16.16 12.98 1.08
C VAL A 278 -14.92 13.01 1.98
N ASN A 279 -15.10 13.41 3.24
CA ASN A 279 -14.02 13.63 4.20
C ASN A 279 -13.80 12.47 5.17
N ALA A 280 -14.63 11.41 5.15
CA ALA A 280 -14.66 10.38 6.20
C ALA A 280 -13.28 9.77 6.49
N ALA A 281 -12.55 9.37 5.44
CA ALA A 281 -11.24 8.73 5.62
C ALA A 281 -10.20 9.65 6.26
N TYR A 282 -10.22 10.94 5.93
CA TYR A 282 -9.31 11.92 6.52
C TYR A 282 -9.70 12.23 7.97
N VAL A 283 -11.00 12.42 8.22
CA VAL A 283 -11.54 12.68 9.57
C VAL A 283 -11.24 11.52 10.53
N ASP A 284 -11.33 10.26 10.09
CA ASP A 284 -10.98 9.12 10.94
C ASP A 284 -9.50 9.14 11.35
N ILE A 285 -8.59 9.45 10.41
CA ILE A 285 -7.16 9.56 10.69
C ILE A 285 -6.87 10.70 11.67
N VAL A 286 -7.45 11.88 11.43
CA VAL A 286 -7.32 13.04 12.34
C VAL A 286 -7.87 12.70 13.72
N THR A 287 -9.02 12.01 13.79
CA THR A 287 -9.64 11.62 15.06
C THR A 287 -8.73 10.71 15.88
N ASP A 288 -8.09 9.74 15.23
CA ASP A 288 -7.15 8.83 15.89
C ASP A 288 -5.88 9.57 16.32
N GLU A 289 -5.39 10.51 15.50
CA GLU A 289 -4.24 11.34 15.82
C GLU A 289 -4.50 12.27 17.02
N VAL A 290 -5.66 12.94 17.07
CA VAL A 290 -6.10 13.76 18.22
C VAL A 290 -6.07 12.92 19.50
N LYS A 291 -6.68 11.73 19.48
CA LYS A 291 -6.71 10.83 20.65
C LYS A 291 -5.30 10.41 21.08
N LYS A 292 -4.44 10.07 20.11
CA LYS A 292 -3.05 9.65 20.38
C LYS A 292 -2.22 10.77 21.00
N ARG A 293 -2.35 12.00 20.49
CA ARG A 293 -1.50 13.15 20.87
C ARG A 293 -1.98 13.87 22.13
N THR A 294 -3.30 14.02 22.29
CA THR A 294 -3.89 14.81 23.38
C THR A 294 -4.41 13.96 24.53
N GLY A 295 -4.66 12.66 24.30
CA GLY A 295 -5.37 11.79 25.24
C GLY A 295 -6.87 12.09 25.37
N LEU A 296 -7.39 13.04 24.60
CA LEU A 296 -8.78 13.48 24.63
C LEU A 296 -9.57 12.93 23.44
N ASP A 297 -10.87 12.74 23.64
CA ASP A 297 -11.78 12.21 22.62
C ASP A 297 -12.63 13.36 22.05
N PRO A 298 -12.50 13.71 20.75
CA PRO A 298 -13.22 14.84 20.15
C PRO A 298 -14.74 14.63 20.11
N LEU A 299 -15.24 13.41 20.34
CA LEU A 299 -16.67 13.13 20.54
C LEU A 299 -17.17 13.48 21.95
N LYS A 300 -16.27 13.66 22.91
CA LYS A 300 -16.58 13.88 24.34
C LYS A 300 -16.09 15.20 24.89
N THR A 301 -15.09 15.80 24.26
CA THR A 301 -14.47 17.06 24.66
C THR A 301 -14.55 17.98 23.47
N GLN A 302 -15.04 19.21 23.65
CA GLN A 302 -15.21 20.15 22.55
C GLN A 302 -13.86 20.73 22.17
N MET A 303 -13.51 20.61 20.90
CA MET A 303 -12.24 21.07 20.38
C MET A 303 -12.41 21.82 19.08
N ASN A 304 -11.55 22.80 18.84
CA ASN A 304 -11.25 23.28 17.49
C ASN A 304 -9.99 22.56 17.01
N ILE A 305 -10.09 21.78 15.93
CA ILE A 305 -9.01 20.94 15.39
C ILE A 305 -8.63 21.51 14.03
N TYR A 306 -7.44 22.10 13.93
CA TYR A 306 -6.95 22.70 12.68
C TYR A 306 -6.02 21.71 11.98
N THR A 307 -6.30 21.40 10.71
CA THR A 307 -5.60 20.37 9.95
C THR A 307 -4.91 20.93 8.72
N TYR A 308 -4.16 20.08 8.03
CA TYR A 308 -3.58 20.37 6.72
C TYR A 308 -4.39 19.79 5.56
N CYS A 309 -5.65 19.40 5.80
CA CYS A 309 -6.51 18.87 4.75
C CYS A 309 -6.66 19.91 3.64
N ASN A 310 -6.31 19.56 2.42
CA ASN A 310 -6.66 20.35 1.26
C ASN A 310 -8.01 19.85 0.71
N SER A 311 -9.10 20.54 1.04
CA SER A 311 -10.47 20.08 0.76
C SER A 311 -10.72 19.71 -0.71
N GLU A 312 -10.13 20.44 -1.66
CA GLU A 312 -10.24 20.14 -3.08
C GLU A 312 -9.49 18.85 -3.47
N THR A 313 -8.26 18.68 -2.97
CA THR A 313 -7.47 17.46 -3.21
C THR A 313 -8.11 16.26 -2.54
N GLN A 314 -8.65 16.42 -1.33
CA GLN A 314 -9.38 15.38 -0.61
C GLN A 314 -10.67 14.97 -1.35
N ALA A 315 -11.39 15.94 -1.92
CA ALA A 315 -12.56 15.66 -2.75
C ALA A 315 -12.20 14.86 -4.02
N LEU A 316 -11.10 15.22 -4.70
CA LEU A 316 -10.58 14.44 -5.82
C LEU A 316 -10.17 13.02 -5.40
N ALA A 317 -9.46 12.89 -4.29
CA ALA A 317 -9.03 11.60 -3.73
C ALA A 317 -10.24 10.69 -3.42
N ALA A 318 -11.29 11.24 -2.79
CA ALA A 318 -12.53 10.53 -2.52
C ALA A 318 -13.26 10.13 -3.82
N ALA A 319 -13.37 11.04 -4.79
CA ALA A 319 -14.03 10.78 -6.07
C ALA A 319 -13.28 9.72 -6.91
N ILE A 320 -11.95 9.68 -6.84
CA ILE A 320 -11.14 8.59 -7.40
C ILE A 320 -11.51 7.27 -6.70
N GLY A 321 -11.46 7.23 -5.36
CA GLY A 321 -11.82 6.05 -4.57
C GLY A 321 -13.22 5.51 -4.88
N ASN A 322 -14.21 6.38 -4.99
CA ASN A 322 -15.60 6.02 -5.30
C ASN A 322 -15.80 5.52 -6.73
N GLY A 323 -14.86 5.81 -7.62
CA GLY A 323 -14.95 5.46 -9.04
C GLY A 323 -15.64 6.51 -9.91
N GLU A 324 -15.76 7.74 -9.41
CA GLU A 324 -16.35 8.88 -10.13
C GLU A 324 -15.34 9.56 -11.05
N LYS A 325 -14.07 9.60 -10.64
CA LYS A 325 -12.94 10.18 -11.40
C LYS A 325 -11.93 9.13 -11.88
N TYR A 326 -12.20 7.86 -11.63
CA TYR A 326 -11.37 6.74 -12.06
C TYR A 326 -12.25 5.52 -12.35
N ASP A 327 -12.16 4.97 -13.55
CA ASP A 327 -12.95 3.78 -13.91
C ASP A 327 -12.25 2.49 -13.43
N TYR A 328 -12.93 1.77 -12.54
CA TYR A 328 -12.51 0.46 -12.08
C TYR A 328 -13.17 -0.60 -12.96
N SER A 329 -12.38 -1.35 -13.75
CA SER A 329 -12.95 -2.46 -14.52
C SER A 329 -13.33 -3.67 -13.65
N ASP A 330 -13.10 -3.62 -12.33
CA ASP A 330 -13.38 -4.71 -11.39
C ASP A 330 -13.95 -4.19 -10.07
N GLU A 331 -15.16 -4.63 -9.74
CA GLU A 331 -15.87 -4.20 -8.54
C GLU A 331 -15.20 -4.61 -7.21
N ASP A 332 -14.42 -5.70 -7.22
CA ASP A 332 -13.75 -6.22 -6.03
C ASP A 332 -12.39 -5.55 -5.76
N MET A 333 -11.91 -4.73 -6.71
CA MET A 333 -10.68 -3.97 -6.55
C MET A 333 -10.79 -3.00 -5.37
N ARG A 334 -9.71 -2.87 -4.62
CA ARG A 334 -9.56 -1.95 -3.48
C ARG A 334 -8.35 -1.05 -3.73
N MET A 335 -8.38 0.12 -3.11
CA MET A 335 -7.38 1.16 -3.27
C MET A 335 -7.14 1.82 -1.92
N GLY A 336 -5.89 2.17 -1.66
CA GLY A 336 -5.47 3.01 -0.56
C GLY A 336 -4.47 4.03 -1.08
N GLY A 337 -4.46 5.24 -0.53
CA GLY A 337 -3.53 6.26 -0.98
C GLY A 337 -3.32 7.38 0.02
N ALA A 338 -2.18 8.03 -0.09
CA ALA A 338 -1.81 9.20 0.70
C ALA A 338 -1.15 10.25 -0.20
N VAL A 339 -1.50 11.52 0.06
CA VAL A 339 -0.83 12.70 -0.48
C VAL A 339 -0.21 13.44 0.69
N GLN A 340 1.11 13.54 0.70
CA GLN A 340 1.88 14.19 1.75
C GLN A 340 2.76 15.28 1.15
N SER A 341 2.99 16.37 1.86
CA SER A 341 4.04 17.30 1.46
C SER A 341 5.44 16.70 1.64
N SER A 342 6.34 17.11 0.76
CA SER A 342 7.69 16.57 0.61
C SER A 342 8.69 16.93 1.71
N GLN A 343 8.46 18.02 2.45
CA GLN A 343 9.49 18.58 3.32
C GLN A 343 9.12 18.64 4.81
N ASP A 344 7.82 18.59 5.15
CA ASP A 344 7.32 18.91 6.49
C ASP A 344 6.40 17.83 7.10
N GLY A 345 6.23 16.68 6.43
CA GLY A 345 5.44 15.56 6.97
C GLY A 345 3.92 15.76 6.90
N ARG A 346 3.42 16.88 6.37
CA ARG A 346 1.99 17.21 6.42
C ARG A 346 1.18 16.41 5.40
N ILE A 347 0.19 15.66 5.88
CA ILE A 347 -0.73 14.87 5.05
C ILE A 347 -1.90 15.76 4.61
N VAL A 348 -2.04 15.98 3.30
CA VAL A 348 -3.04 16.92 2.75
C VAL A 348 -4.27 16.24 2.17
N ALA A 349 -4.17 14.96 1.80
CA ALA A 349 -5.31 14.16 1.35
C ALA A 349 -5.03 12.66 1.49
N VAL A 350 -6.09 11.85 1.58
CA VAL A 350 -6.04 10.39 1.66
C VAL A 350 -7.13 9.72 0.83
N ILE A 351 -6.83 8.53 0.33
CA ILE A 351 -7.81 7.61 -0.26
C ILE A 351 -7.97 6.44 0.72
N GLY A 352 -9.06 6.44 1.49
CA GLY A 352 -9.30 5.38 2.48
C GLY A 352 -9.86 4.08 1.90
N GLY A 353 -10.39 4.11 0.68
CA GLY A 353 -11.05 2.97 0.05
C GLY A 353 -12.16 3.40 -0.90
N ARG A 354 -12.81 2.43 -1.52
CA ARG A 354 -13.99 2.67 -2.35
C ARG A 354 -15.21 2.93 -1.48
N ASN A 355 -16.00 3.96 -1.81
CA ASN A 355 -17.24 4.31 -1.10
C ASN A 355 -17.03 4.34 0.42
N TYR A 356 -15.95 5.00 0.84
CA TYR A 356 -15.52 5.00 2.24
C TYR A 356 -16.55 5.70 3.12
N ASN A 357 -16.86 5.09 4.28
CA ASN A 357 -17.68 5.65 5.34
C ASN A 357 -16.90 5.60 6.65
N PHE A 358 -17.26 6.44 7.61
CA PHE A 358 -16.59 6.49 8.91
C PHE A 358 -16.47 5.11 9.57
N GLY A 359 -15.29 4.80 10.07
CA GLY A 359 -14.96 3.53 10.72
C GLY A 359 -14.75 2.35 9.76
N ASN A 360 -14.86 2.54 8.44
CA ASN A 360 -14.52 1.50 7.48
C ASN A 360 -13.03 1.16 7.52
N TYR A 361 -12.69 -0.02 6.98
CA TYR A 361 -11.31 -0.44 6.80
C TYR A 361 -10.55 0.51 5.87
N ASN A 362 -9.62 1.29 6.43
CA ASN A 362 -8.94 2.40 5.76
C ASN A 362 -7.64 1.97 5.08
N TYR A 363 -7.66 1.69 3.79
CA TYR A 363 -6.48 1.22 3.05
C TYR A 363 -5.32 2.24 3.00
N ALA A 364 -5.50 3.51 3.37
CA ALA A 364 -4.39 4.46 3.49
C ALA A 364 -3.48 4.18 4.71
N THR A 365 -4.04 3.60 5.79
CA THR A 365 -3.32 3.26 7.03
C THR A 365 -3.00 1.78 7.14
N GLN A 366 -3.60 0.93 6.29
CA GLN A 366 -3.42 -0.52 6.36
C GLN A 366 -2.19 -0.97 5.59
N LYS A 367 -1.42 -1.86 6.21
CA LYS A 367 -0.15 -2.34 5.66
C LYS A 367 -0.37 -3.43 4.61
N GLN A 368 0.36 -3.33 3.51
CA GLN A 368 0.31 -4.25 2.37
C GLN A 368 1.74 -4.62 1.94
N GLN A 369 1.92 -5.69 1.18
CA GLN A 369 3.27 -6.02 0.71
C GLN A 369 3.74 -4.95 -0.29
N PRO A 370 4.90 -4.31 -0.07
CA PRO A 370 5.36 -3.23 -0.94
C PRO A 370 5.72 -3.70 -2.35
N GLY A 371 6.17 -4.95 -2.48
CA GLY A 371 6.86 -5.37 -3.70
C GLY A 371 8.10 -4.50 -3.95
N SER A 372 8.43 -4.25 -5.22
CA SER A 372 9.62 -3.47 -5.61
C SER A 372 9.62 -1.97 -5.25
N SER A 373 8.58 -1.44 -4.58
CA SER A 373 8.53 -0.03 -4.19
C SER A 373 9.49 0.32 -3.05
N VAL A 374 10.10 -0.66 -2.37
CA VAL A 374 11.11 -0.42 -1.32
C VAL A 374 12.54 -0.30 -1.85
N LYS A 375 12.81 -0.82 -3.06
CA LYS A 375 14.18 -0.93 -3.61
C LYS A 375 15.00 0.36 -3.53
N PRO A 376 14.44 1.57 -3.83
CA PRO A 376 15.22 2.80 -3.79
C PRO A 376 15.87 3.08 -2.45
N PHE A 377 15.18 2.81 -1.34
CA PHE A 377 15.69 3.11 0.00
C PHE A 377 16.23 1.86 0.72
N LEU A 378 15.60 0.70 0.58
CA LEU A 378 16.02 -0.52 1.27
C LEU A 378 17.30 -1.11 0.67
N ASP A 379 17.43 -1.15 -0.65
CA ASP A 379 18.55 -1.82 -1.30
C ASP A 379 19.61 -0.78 -1.68
N TYR A 380 19.30 0.08 -2.65
CA TYR A 380 20.28 0.97 -3.26
C TYR A 380 20.64 2.16 -2.35
N GLY A 381 19.67 2.74 -1.66
CA GLY A 381 19.91 3.81 -0.70
C GLY A 381 20.83 3.37 0.45
N LEU A 382 20.65 2.14 0.96
CA LEU A 382 21.55 1.59 1.98
C LEU A 382 22.92 1.21 1.40
N ALA A 383 23.01 0.83 0.13
CA ALA A 383 24.28 0.58 -0.55
C ALA A 383 25.08 1.88 -0.73
N PHE A 384 24.45 2.99 -1.12
CA PHE A 384 25.11 4.30 -1.18
C PHE A 384 25.61 4.73 0.21
N GLU A 385 24.82 4.47 1.24
CA GLU A 385 25.17 4.84 2.62
C GLU A 385 26.33 3.99 3.16
N ASN A 386 26.26 2.66 3.02
CA ASN A 386 27.10 1.74 3.80
C ASN A 386 28.17 0.99 3.00
N LEU A 387 28.04 0.95 1.66
CA LEU A 387 29.01 0.30 0.75
C LEU A 387 29.80 1.31 -0.07
N ASP A 388 29.55 2.61 0.11
CA ASP A 388 30.19 3.70 -0.64
C ASP A 388 29.97 3.60 -2.16
N TRP A 389 28.87 2.95 -2.56
CA TRP A 389 28.49 2.83 -3.96
C TRP A 389 28.15 4.20 -4.56
N SER A 390 28.59 4.44 -5.79
CA SER A 390 28.16 5.55 -6.63
C SER A 390 26.85 5.24 -7.33
N THR A 391 26.19 6.27 -7.89
CA THR A 391 24.98 6.07 -8.71
C THR A 391 25.26 5.28 -10.00
N GLY A 392 26.51 5.20 -10.44
CA GLY A 392 26.97 4.44 -11.60
C GLY A 392 27.42 3.01 -11.28
N HIS A 393 27.31 2.55 -10.03
CA HIS A 393 27.70 1.19 -9.66
C HIS A 393 27.02 0.16 -10.57
N SER A 394 27.76 -0.88 -10.97
CA SER A 394 27.29 -1.91 -11.88
C SER A 394 27.18 -3.25 -11.16
N ILE A 395 26.05 -3.93 -11.32
CA ILE A 395 25.74 -5.21 -10.68
C ILE A 395 25.55 -6.26 -11.78
N ASN A 396 26.10 -7.45 -11.59
CA ASN A 396 25.84 -8.54 -12.53
C ASN A 396 24.47 -9.17 -12.24
N ASP A 397 23.58 -9.17 -13.22
CA ASP A 397 22.31 -9.86 -13.22
C ASP A 397 22.48 -11.27 -13.80
N ASP A 398 22.71 -12.25 -12.92
CA ASP A 398 23.00 -13.66 -13.22
C ASP A 398 22.35 -14.62 -12.21
N ASP A 399 22.56 -15.93 -12.36
CA ASP A 399 22.08 -16.91 -11.39
C ASP A 399 22.99 -17.02 -10.15
N TYR A 400 22.78 -16.16 -9.16
CA TYR A 400 23.55 -16.19 -7.90
C TYR A 400 22.95 -17.09 -6.80
N TYR A 401 21.68 -17.49 -6.93
CA TYR A 401 20.97 -18.25 -5.88
C TYR A 401 20.36 -19.57 -6.39
N ASN A 402 21.00 -20.21 -7.38
CA ASN A 402 20.58 -21.49 -7.96
C ASN A 402 19.11 -21.51 -8.39
N GLY A 403 18.67 -20.45 -9.07
CA GLY A 403 17.32 -20.27 -9.60
C GLY A 403 16.25 -19.96 -8.56
N LYS A 404 16.62 -19.75 -7.29
CA LYS A 404 15.67 -19.41 -6.20
C LYS A 404 14.95 -18.09 -6.46
N PHE A 405 15.66 -17.10 -6.96
CA PHE A 405 15.11 -15.79 -7.31
C PHE A 405 15.17 -15.59 -8.82
N LYS A 406 14.19 -14.87 -9.36
CA LYS A 406 14.04 -14.63 -10.80
C LYS A 406 13.60 -13.20 -11.05
N ASN A 407 14.10 -12.63 -12.14
CA ASN A 407 13.51 -11.42 -12.70
C ASN A 407 12.10 -11.70 -13.22
N TRP A 408 11.30 -10.65 -13.35
CA TRP A 408 9.89 -10.77 -13.72
C TRP A 408 9.71 -11.25 -15.17
N ASP A 409 10.67 -10.93 -16.04
CA ASP A 409 10.80 -11.37 -17.43
C ASP A 409 11.46 -12.77 -17.58
N ARG A 410 11.98 -13.32 -16.47
CA ARG A 410 12.72 -14.60 -16.41
C ARG A 410 14.01 -14.61 -17.22
N GLN A 411 14.58 -13.44 -17.49
CA GLN A 411 15.85 -13.28 -18.19
C GLN A 411 16.93 -12.73 -17.25
N PHE A 412 18.18 -12.96 -17.62
CA PHE A 412 19.36 -12.34 -17.04
C PHE A 412 19.83 -11.23 -17.98
N HIS A 413 20.16 -10.06 -17.44
CA HIS A 413 20.52 -8.89 -18.23
C HIS A 413 22.03 -8.59 -18.20
N GLY A 414 22.84 -9.48 -17.64
CA GLY A 414 24.28 -9.30 -17.53
C GLY A 414 24.62 -8.09 -16.66
N LEU A 415 25.62 -7.30 -17.05
CA LEU A 415 26.09 -6.19 -16.24
C LEU A 415 25.20 -4.95 -16.40
N VAL A 416 24.52 -4.55 -15.31
CA VAL A 416 23.55 -3.44 -15.30
C VAL A 416 23.92 -2.38 -14.27
N THR A 417 23.68 -1.11 -14.57
CA THR A 417 23.90 -0.02 -13.60
C THR A 417 22.78 0.03 -12.57
N VAL A 418 23.01 0.67 -11.41
CA VAL A 418 21.95 0.94 -10.41
C VAL A 418 20.75 1.66 -11.04
N GLU A 419 21.01 2.66 -11.89
CA GLU A 419 19.95 3.38 -12.61
C GLU A 419 19.11 2.45 -13.49
N ASN A 420 19.74 1.64 -14.35
CA ASN A 420 19.01 0.71 -15.21
C ASN A 420 18.28 -0.37 -14.40
N ALA A 421 18.87 -0.83 -13.30
CA ALA A 421 18.27 -1.84 -12.43
C ALA A 421 17.05 -1.30 -11.66
N LEU A 422 17.07 -0.03 -11.26
CA LEU A 422 15.91 0.64 -10.64
C LEU A 422 14.81 0.96 -11.64
N GLU A 423 15.18 1.45 -12.82
CA GLU A 423 14.26 1.72 -13.93
C GLU A 423 13.50 0.44 -14.29
N ASN A 424 14.20 -0.63 -14.66
CA ASN A 424 13.55 -1.89 -15.04
C ASN A 424 13.07 -2.72 -13.84
N SER A 425 13.42 -2.28 -12.63
CA SER A 425 13.01 -2.89 -11.37
C SER A 425 13.37 -4.37 -11.29
N TRP A 426 14.53 -4.76 -11.83
CA TRP A 426 15.02 -6.15 -11.81
C TRP A 426 15.25 -6.63 -10.38
N ASN A 427 14.96 -7.92 -10.15
CA ASN A 427 14.94 -8.50 -8.80
C ASN A 427 16.32 -8.95 -8.36
N ILE A 428 17.10 -9.54 -9.25
CA ILE A 428 18.40 -10.13 -8.91
C ILE A 428 19.41 -9.06 -8.50
N PRO A 429 19.61 -7.94 -9.24
CA PRO A 429 20.48 -6.86 -8.79
C PRO A 429 20.10 -6.31 -7.42
N ALA A 430 18.79 -6.13 -7.17
CA ALA A 430 18.27 -5.66 -5.89
C ALA A 430 18.59 -6.62 -4.73
N ILE A 431 18.40 -7.92 -4.93
CA ILE A 431 18.68 -8.94 -3.91
C ILE A 431 20.19 -9.02 -3.63
N LYS A 432 21.03 -8.99 -4.66
CA LYS A 432 22.50 -8.98 -4.48
C LYS A 432 22.95 -7.76 -3.69
N THR A 433 22.46 -6.58 -4.07
CA THR A 433 22.71 -5.31 -3.37
C THR A 433 22.32 -5.42 -1.90
N PHE A 434 21.10 -5.91 -1.64
CA PHE A 434 20.59 -6.10 -0.28
C PHE A 434 21.43 -7.12 0.51
N ASP A 435 21.86 -8.22 -0.10
CA ASP A 435 22.72 -9.23 0.53
C ASP A 435 24.06 -8.63 0.96
N GLU A 436 24.71 -7.85 0.09
CA GLU A 436 25.96 -7.15 0.42
C GLU A 436 25.76 -6.14 1.56
N VAL A 437 24.67 -5.36 1.54
CA VAL A 437 24.31 -4.47 2.64
C VAL A 437 24.09 -5.27 3.93
N GLN A 438 23.31 -6.35 3.87
CA GLN A 438 23.01 -7.20 5.02
C GLN A 438 24.27 -7.83 5.62
N GLN A 439 25.22 -8.27 4.79
CA GLN A 439 26.51 -8.78 5.24
C GLN A 439 27.38 -7.68 5.88
N LYS A 440 27.29 -6.43 5.39
CA LYS A 440 28.07 -5.29 5.90
C LYS A 440 27.56 -4.79 7.26
N ILE A 441 26.25 -4.60 7.41
CA ILE A 441 25.69 -3.90 8.58
C ILE A 441 24.79 -4.76 9.47
N GLY A 442 24.37 -5.94 9.00
CA GLY A 442 23.44 -6.81 9.71
C GLY A 442 21.97 -6.36 9.65
N SER A 443 21.06 -7.28 9.93
CA SER A 443 19.61 -7.04 9.86
C SER A 443 19.10 -5.98 10.84
N ASP A 444 19.71 -5.87 12.03
CA ASP A 444 19.25 -4.95 13.07
C ASP A 444 19.41 -3.49 12.61
N LYS A 445 20.56 -3.14 12.02
CA LYS A 445 20.80 -1.81 11.46
C LYS A 445 19.92 -1.50 10.25
N ILE A 446 19.56 -2.52 9.47
CA ILE A 446 18.58 -2.36 8.37
C ILE A 446 17.20 -2.02 8.94
N GLN A 447 16.77 -2.69 10.02
CA GLN A 447 15.50 -2.36 10.68
C GLN A 447 15.54 -0.95 11.26
N GLU A 448 16.61 -0.57 11.97
CA GLU A 448 16.81 0.80 12.47
C GLU A 448 16.75 1.84 11.34
N ALA A 449 17.32 1.54 10.18
CA ALA A 449 17.28 2.43 9.03
C ALA A 449 15.85 2.62 8.48
N MET A 450 15.06 1.54 8.38
CA MET A 450 13.64 1.62 7.98
C MET A 450 12.80 2.39 9.00
N GLU A 451 13.04 2.17 10.30
CA GLU A 451 12.36 2.91 11.38
C GLU A 451 12.73 4.40 11.36
N SER A 452 13.97 4.74 11.00
CA SER A 452 14.44 6.13 10.89
C SER A 452 13.76 6.95 9.79
N ILE A 453 13.11 6.28 8.82
CA ILE A 453 12.30 6.90 7.75
C ILE A 453 10.79 6.69 7.95
N GLY A 454 10.38 6.28 9.16
CA GLY A 454 8.97 6.18 9.55
C GLY A 454 8.28 4.87 9.25
N ILE A 455 9.01 3.81 8.88
CA ILE A 455 8.44 2.48 8.61
C ILE A 455 8.54 1.63 9.88
N SER A 456 7.40 1.23 10.44
CA SER A 456 7.39 0.40 11.65
C SER A 456 7.81 -1.05 11.35
N MET A 457 8.93 -1.49 11.93
CA MET A 457 9.55 -2.82 11.70
C MET A 457 9.34 -3.85 12.81
N ASN A 458 8.74 -3.47 13.93
CA ASN A 458 8.54 -4.31 15.13
C ASN A 458 7.91 -5.71 14.95
N LYS A 459 7.26 -5.98 13.82
CA LYS A 459 6.63 -7.27 13.47
C LYS A 459 7.16 -7.88 12.19
N GLU A 460 8.14 -7.24 11.56
CA GLU A 460 8.68 -7.64 10.27
C GLU A 460 9.94 -8.48 10.47
N ASN A 461 10.17 -9.44 9.58
CA ASN A 461 11.43 -10.20 9.56
C ASN A 461 12.19 -9.87 8.28
N ILE A 462 13.44 -9.44 8.44
CA ILE A 462 14.29 -9.02 7.33
C ILE A 462 15.13 -10.19 6.83
N GLY A 463 15.07 -10.43 5.52
CA GLY A 463 15.94 -11.36 4.81
C GLY A 463 15.94 -11.07 3.31
N LEU A 464 16.60 -11.91 2.50
CA LEU A 464 16.78 -11.66 1.06
C LEU A 464 15.48 -11.38 0.28
N ALA A 465 14.35 -11.98 0.67
CA ALA A 465 13.07 -11.72 0.01
C ALA A 465 12.52 -10.31 0.30
N SER A 466 12.98 -9.65 1.37
CA SER A 466 12.59 -8.29 1.74
C SER A 466 13.03 -7.27 0.68
N ALA A 467 14.17 -7.50 0.00
CA ALA A 467 14.68 -6.67 -1.09
C ALA A 467 13.67 -6.48 -2.23
N ILE A 468 12.84 -7.50 -2.48
CA ILE A 468 11.80 -7.47 -3.51
C ILE A 468 10.39 -7.28 -2.92
N GLY A 469 10.31 -6.85 -1.66
CA GLY A 469 9.06 -6.55 -0.96
C GLY A 469 8.27 -7.77 -0.48
N GLY A 470 8.93 -8.93 -0.33
CA GLY A 470 8.39 -10.13 0.31
C GLY A 470 8.26 -10.00 1.82
N TRP A 471 7.47 -9.01 2.26
CA TRP A 471 7.28 -8.63 3.67
C TRP A 471 6.06 -9.35 4.26
N SER A 472 6.13 -9.68 5.55
CA SER A 472 5.07 -10.41 6.26
C SER A 472 3.95 -9.50 6.71
N TYR A 473 4.30 -8.33 7.27
CA TYR A 473 3.34 -7.34 7.75
C TYR A 473 3.17 -6.19 6.76
N GLY A 474 4.26 -5.81 6.07
CA GLY A 474 4.23 -4.84 4.97
C GLY A 474 4.26 -3.40 5.44
N ILE A 475 3.80 -2.50 4.56
CA ILE A 475 3.85 -1.04 4.72
C ILE A 475 2.54 -0.41 4.23
N SER A 476 2.08 0.65 4.90
CA SER A 476 0.88 1.40 4.49
C SER A 476 1.20 2.50 3.47
N PRO A 477 0.23 2.98 2.66
CA PRO A 477 0.42 4.14 1.80
C PRO A 477 0.94 5.39 2.52
N LEU A 478 0.50 5.64 3.77
CA LEU A 478 1.03 6.73 4.60
C LEU A 478 2.51 6.55 4.96
N GLU A 479 2.90 5.38 5.47
CA GLU A 479 4.31 5.10 5.78
C GLU A 479 5.19 5.17 4.52
N MET A 480 4.68 4.67 3.39
CA MET A 480 5.38 4.74 2.11
C MET A 480 5.56 6.20 1.65
N ALA A 481 4.53 7.05 1.80
CA ALA A 481 4.62 8.46 1.47
C ALA A 481 5.65 9.18 2.36
N GLY A 482 5.66 8.88 3.67
CA GLY A 482 6.66 9.41 4.61
C GLY A 482 8.09 8.99 4.29
N ALA A 483 8.30 7.73 3.90
CA ALA A 483 9.60 7.23 3.47
C ALA A 483 10.12 7.97 2.23
N TYR A 484 9.30 8.11 1.19
CA TYR A 484 9.67 8.85 -0.02
C TYR A 484 9.86 10.35 0.25
N ALA A 485 9.09 10.95 1.15
CA ALA A 485 9.29 12.34 1.57
C ALA A 485 10.68 12.51 2.18
N THR A 486 11.06 11.62 3.10
CA THR A 486 12.38 11.63 3.73
C THR A 486 13.51 11.54 2.70
N ILE A 487 13.42 10.59 1.76
CA ILE A 487 14.44 10.41 0.72
C ILE A 487 14.52 11.62 -0.23
N SER A 488 13.38 12.13 -0.68
CA SER A 488 13.35 13.31 -1.56
C SER A 488 13.86 14.58 -0.87
N ASN A 489 13.83 14.62 0.46
CA ASN A 489 14.24 15.76 1.29
C ASN A 489 15.65 15.58 1.92
N ASN A 490 16.61 15.05 1.14
CA ASN A 490 17.98 14.81 1.59
C ASN A 490 18.08 14.01 2.90
N GLY A 491 17.15 13.08 3.13
CA GLY A 491 17.15 12.17 4.28
C GLY A 491 16.67 12.80 5.59
N LEU A 492 16.16 14.04 5.57
CA LEU A 492 15.55 14.65 6.75
C LEU A 492 14.16 14.06 7.00
N TYR A 493 14.03 13.31 8.09
CA TYR A 493 12.78 12.71 8.52
C TYR A 493 11.97 13.69 9.38
N THR A 494 10.72 13.91 8.95
CA THR A 494 9.68 14.61 9.71
C THR A 494 8.48 13.68 9.81
N GLU A 495 7.95 13.46 11.02
CA GLU A 495 6.84 12.53 11.23
C GLU A 495 5.60 12.94 10.41
N SER A 496 5.00 11.97 9.71
CA SER A 496 3.76 12.19 8.97
C SER A 496 2.61 12.52 9.91
N HIS A 497 1.89 13.61 9.67
CA HIS A 497 0.81 14.08 10.54
C HIS A 497 -0.25 14.89 9.79
N THR A 498 -1.45 14.97 10.35
CA THR A 498 -2.59 15.70 9.77
C THR A 498 -2.89 17.01 10.48
N ILE A 499 -2.49 17.15 11.76
CA ILE A 499 -2.94 18.22 12.64
C ILE A 499 -1.89 19.33 12.74
N ASN A 500 -2.33 20.58 12.55
CA ASN A 500 -1.55 21.75 12.93
C ASN A 500 -1.58 21.94 14.46
N TYR A 501 -2.74 22.29 15.00
CA TYR A 501 -2.96 22.40 16.44
C TYR A 501 -4.40 22.05 16.85
N VAL A 502 -4.58 21.75 18.13
CA VAL A 502 -5.89 21.49 18.75
C VAL A 502 -6.10 22.46 19.90
N GLU A 503 -7.22 23.17 19.91
CA GLU A 503 -7.65 24.01 21.02
C GLU A 503 -8.83 23.35 21.74
N VAL A 504 -8.71 23.12 23.05
CA VAL A 504 -9.81 22.66 23.90
C VAL A 504 -10.66 23.85 24.31
N VAL A 505 -11.87 23.94 23.76
CA VAL A 505 -12.73 25.14 23.87
C VAL A 505 -13.07 25.47 25.33
N GLN A 506 -13.27 24.47 26.19
CA GLN A 506 -13.63 24.73 27.59
C GLN A 506 -12.49 25.29 28.44
N THR A 507 -11.24 24.98 28.10
CA THR A 507 -10.07 25.31 28.93
C THR A 507 -9.19 26.38 28.31
N GLY A 508 -9.27 26.58 26.98
CA GLY A 508 -8.30 27.35 26.21
C GLY A 508 -6.94 26.67 26.06
N GLU A 509 -6.83 25.40 26.49
CA GLU A 509 -5.59 24.63 26.35
C GLU A 509 -5.34 24.33 24.87
N THR A 510 -4.11 24.57 24.42
CA THR A 510 -3.72 24.36 23.02
C THR A 510 -2.59 23.34 22.93
N PHE A 511 -2.74 22.38 22.02
CA PHE A 511 -1.72 21.39 21.67
C PHE A 511 -1.13 21.76 20.30
N ASN A 512 0.10 22.29 20.26
CA ASN A 512 0.80 22.68 19.02
C ASN A 512 1.52 21.48 18.39
N ILE A 513 0.77 20.60 17.73
CA ILE A 513 1.26 19.29 17.24
C ILE A 513 2.29 19.44 16.11
N ASP A 514 2.01 20.25 15.08
CA ASP A 514 2.96 20.46 13.98
C ASP A 514 4.26 21.09 14.47
N GLU A 515 4.19 22.11 15.34
CA GLU A 515 5.39 22.75 15.91
C GLU A 515 6.28 21.75 16.66
N GLU A 516 5.67 20.87 17.48
CA GLU A 516 6.40 19.80 18.16
C GLU A 516 7.08 18.85 17.16
N ILE A 517 6.39 18.47 16.09
CA ILE A 517 6.91 17.56 15.07
C ILE A 517 8.04 18.22 14.27
N GLN A 518 7.88 19.47 13.83
CA GLN A 518 8.92 20.20 13.11
C GLN A 518 10.19 20.35 13.96
N ASN A 519 10.05 20.63 15.26
CA ASN A 519 11.18 20.73 16.19
C ASN A 519 11.90 19.39 16.43
N ASN A 520 11.22 18.27 16.16
CA ASN A 520 11.76 16.91 16.31
C ASN A 520 12.24 16.31 14.97
N ALA A 521 12.21 17.07 13.87
CA ALA A 521 12.76 16.64 12.60
C ALA A 521 14.24 16.31 12.74
N LYS A 522 14.67 15.18 12.16
CA LYS A 522 16.03 14.66 12.34
C LYS A 522 16.54 13.98 11.09
N GLN A 523 17.86 14.01 10.89
CA GLN A 523 18.49 13.21 9.85
C GLN A 523 18.21 11.73 10.11
N SER A 524 17.73 11.03 9.09
CA SER A 524 17.52 9.58 9.12
C SER A 524 18.87 8.83 9.07
N ALA A 525 18.83 7.50 9.01
CA ALA A 525 20.01 6.67 8.77
C ALA A 525 20.64 6.89 7.37
N TYR A 526 19.99 7.67 6.50
CA TYR A 526 20.50 8.07 5.20
C TYR A 526 21.11 9.46 5.32
N SER A 527 22.39 9.61 5.00
CA SER A 527 23.03 10.92 4.89
C SER A 527 22.39 11.78 3.79
N LYS A 528 22.68 13.09 3.83
CA LYS A 528 22.22 14.02 2.79
C LYS A 528 22.70 13.57 1.41
N ALA A 529 23.96 13.16 1.30
CA ALA A 529 24.54 12.62 0.07
C ALA A 529 23.80 11.36 -0.42
N SER A 530 23.60 10.34 0.43
CA SER A 530 22.94 9.09 0.01
C SER A 530 21.50 9.32 -0.44
N ALA A 531 20.73 10.11 0.32
CA ALA A 531 19.35 10.43 -0.04
C ALA A 531 19.28 11.27 -1.33
N PHE A 532 20.18 12.24 -1.49
CA PHE A 532 20.35 13.01 -2.73
C PHE A 532 20.64 12.08 -3.92
N MET A 533 21.54 11.11 -3.77
CA MET A 533 21.90 10.15 -4.81
C MET A 533 20.71 9.29 -5.23
N VAL A 534 19.91 8.79 -4.27
CA VAL A 534 18.65 8.08 -4.59
C VAL A 534 17.70 8.98 -5.36
N ARG A 535 17.55 10.24 -4.92
CA ARG A 535 16.69 11.22 -5.60
C ARG A 535 17.13 11.45 -7.04
N GLN A 536 18.42 11.69 -7.30
CA GLN A 536 18.93 11.92 -8.66
C GLN A 536 18.65 10.73 -9.58
N VAL A 537 18.99 9.50 -9.15
CA VAL A 537 18.74 8.30 -9.95
C VAL A 537 17.26 8.17 -10.32
N MET A 538 16.36 8.44 -9.36
CA MET A 538 14.92 8.39 -9.62
C MET A 538 14.42 9.48 -10.55
N LEU A 539 14.96 10.70 -10.46
CA LEU A 539 14.63 11.80 -11.38
C LEU A 539 15.10 11.48 -12.80
N ASP A 540 16.32 10.94 -12.93
CA ASP A 540 16.97 10.67 -14.21
C ASP A 540 16.21 9.63 -15.04
N TYR A 541 15.91 8.45 -14.48
CA TYR A 541 15.20 7.42 -15.26
C TYR A 541 13.73 7.79 -15.51
N THR A 542 13.11 8.58 -14.64
CA THR A 542 11.69 8.94 -14.80
C THR A 542 11.50 9.95 -15.93
N LYS A 543 12.49 10.81 -16.19
CA LYS A 543 12.50 11.80 -17.27
C LYS A 543 12.28 11.17 -18.66
N ASN A 544 12.91 10.03 -18.92
CA ASN A 544 12.83 9.36 -20.23
C ASN A 544 11.58 8.48 -20.39
N GLY A 545 10.87 8.19 -19.29
CA GLY A 545 9.51 7.64 -19.30
C GLY A 545 9.35 6.30 -20.01
N SER A 546 9.89 5.21 -19.47
CA SER A 546 9.64 3.85 -19.95
C SER A 546 8.55 3.11 -19.15
N GLY A 547 7.85 2.17 -19.79
CA GLY A 547 6.84 1.32 -19.14
C GLY A 547 5.78 2.09 -18.34
N ASN A 548 5.65 1.79 -17.05
CA ASN A 548 4.71 2.46 -16.15
C ASN A 548 5.15 3.88 -15.73
N TYR A 549 6.38 4.29 -15.98
CA TYR A 549 6.83 5.66 -15.69
C TYR A 549 6.39 6.66 -16.76
N ALA A 550 5.96 6.18 -17.94
CA ALA A 550 5.34 7.02 -18.96
C ALA A 550 4.09 7.78 -18.47
N TYR A 551 3.42 7.31 -17.42
CA TYR A 551 2.29 8.02 -16.80
C TYR A 551 2.73 9.28 -16.03
N VAL A 552 4.00 9.38 -15.66
CA VAL A 552 4.50 10.53 -14.90
C VAL A 552 5.58 11.32 -15.64
N SER A 553 6.12 10.84 -16.76
CA SER A 553 7.20 11.52 -17.48
C SER A 553 6.85 12.92 -18.04
N GLY A 554 5.57 13.26 -18.16
CA GLY A 554 5.11 14.62 -18.50
C GLY A 554 5.10 15.62 -17.33
N ILE A 555 5.41 15.16 -16.12
CA ILE A 555 5.45 15.94 -14.88
C ILE A 555 6.89 16.36 -14.66
N GLU A 556 7.13 17.68 -14.56
CA GLU A 556 8.49 18.20 -14.41
C GLU A 556 9.13 17.76 -13.07
N ASN A 557 10.40 17.34 -13.13
CA ASN A 557 11.22 16.96 -11.97
C ASN A 557 10.54 15.97 -11.01
N VAL A 558 9.90 14.93 -11.58
CA VAL A 558 9.23 13.88 -10.81
C VAL A 558 10.14 12.65 -10.65
N GLY A 559 10.23 12.13 -9.43
CA GLY A 559 10.81 10.81 -9.18
C GLY A 559 9.69 9.81 -8.90
N ALA A 560 9.75 8.60 -9.45
CA ALA A 560 8.69 7.62 -9.24
C ALA A 560 9.21 6.17 -9.15
N LYS A 561 8.55 5.35 -8.35
CA LYS A 561 8.82 3.91 -8.26
C LYS A 561 7.53 3.10 -8.25
N THR A 562 7.51 2.08 -9.09
CA THR A 562 6.46 1.06 -9.08
C THR A 562 6.78 -0.06 -8.08
N GLY A 563 5.73 -0.68 -7.55
CA GLY A 563 5.83 -1.91 -6.77
C GLY A 563 4.86 -2.97 -7.29
N THR A 564 5.30 -4.22 -7.30
CA THR A 564 4.44 -5.37 -7.55
C THR A 564 4.86 -6.49 -6.61
N SER A 565 3.94 -6.97 -5.79
CA SER A 565 4.12 -8.19 -4.99
C SER A 565 3.48 -9.38 -5.71
N ASN A 566 3.88 -10.60 -5.34
CA ASN A 566 3.36 -11.83 -5.91
C ASN A 566 2.78 -12.73 -4.83
N TRP A 567 1.75 -13.47 -5.20
CA TRP A 567 1.27 -14.58 -4.40
C TRP A 567 2.33 -15.68 -4.28
N ALA A 568 2.43 -16.27 -3.09
CA ALA A 568 3.30 -17.41 -2.83
C ALA A 568 3.00 -18.57 -3.82
N SER A 569 4.00 -19.40 -4.10
CA SER A 569 3.85 -20.58 -4.96
C SER A 569 2.81 -21.59 -4.44
N THR A 570 2.49 -21.53 -3.15
CA THR A 570 1.47 -22.35 -2.47
C THR A 570 0.06 -21.77 -2.53
N ALA A 571 -0.12 -20.57 -3.13
CA ALA A 571 -1.42 -19.93 -3.23
C ALA A 571 -2.39 -20.75 -4.09
N LYS A 572 -3.64 -20.86 -3.62
CA LYS A 572 -4.69 -21.66 -4.26
C LYS A 572 -5.41 -20.87 -5.37
N ASN A 573 -6.42 -21.48 -5.98
CA ASN A 573 -7.32 -20.84 -6.95
C ASN A 573 -6.60 -20.23 -8.17
N GLY A 574 -5.50 -20.85 -8.62
CA GLY A 574 -4.73 -20.39 -9.78
C GLY A 574 -3.95 -19.09 -9.56
N MET A 575 -3.80 -18.65 -8.30
CA MET A 575 -3.12 -17.41 -7.96
C MET A 575 -1.60 -17.57 -7.81
N ALA A 576 -1.08 -18.80 -7.69
CA ALA A 576 0.35 -19.07 -7.48
C ALA A 576 1.26 -18.29 -8.44
N GLY A 577 2.16 -17.48 -7.88
CA GLY A 577 3.12 -16.65 -8.63
C GLY A 577 2.53 -15.45 -9.36
N LYS A 578 1.21 -15.23 -9.33
CA LYS A 578 0.55 -14.07 -9.96
C LYS A 578 0.69 -12.81 -9.10
N SER A 579 0.50 -11.64 -9.71
CA SER A 579 0.58 -10.37 -8.99
C SER A 579 -0.52 -10.26 -7.93
N ARG A 580 -0.16 -9.76 -6.75
CA ARG A 580 -1.04 -9.58 -5.59
C ARG A 580 -1.30 -8.11 -5.30
N ASP A 581 -0.26 -7.35 -4.99
CA ASP A 581 -0.34 -5.92 -4.66
C ASP A 581 0.35 -5.10 -5.74
N LEU A 582 -0.24 -3.95 -6.09
CA LEU A 582 0.35 -2.99 -7.02
C LEU A 582 0.54 -1.65 -6.33
N TRP A 583 1.67 -1.02 -6.59
CA TRP A 583 2.02 0.28 -6.05
C TRP A 583 2.51 1.23 -7.13
N MET A 584 2.20 2.51 -6.96
CA MET A 584 2.96 3.61 -7.52
C MET A 584 3.18 4.63 -6.42
N SER A 585 4.44 5.00 -6.21
CA SER A 585 4.84 6.10 -5.35
C SER A 585 5.64 7.08 -6.18
N ALA A 586 5.20 8.33 -6.25
CA ALA A 586 5.88 9.38 -7.00
C ALA A 586 5.93 10.66 -6.19
N TYR A 587 6.96 11.45 -6.42
CA TYR A 587 7.19 12.69 -5.69
C TYR A 587 7.65 13.81 -6.63
N THR A 588 7.22 15.02 -6.30
CA THR A 588 7.77 16.28 -6.80
C THR A 588 8.47 17.00 -5.64
N SER A 589 8.98 18.21 -5.90
CA SER A 589 9.50 19.08 -4.85
C SER A 589 8.44 19.52 -3.84
N ASP A 590 7.15 19.42 -4.17
CA ASP A 590 6.03 19.86 -3.32
C ASP A 590 5.37 18.71 -2.55
N TYR A 591 5.11 17.59 -3.24
CA TYR A 591 4.23 16.53 -2.76
C TYR A 591 4.69 15.12 -3.15
N ILE A 592 4.33 14.15 -2.32
CA ILE A 592 4.44 12.72 -2.55
C ILE A 592 3.02 12.18 -2.72
N CYS A 593 2.78 11.40 -3.77
CA CYS A 593 1.58 10.58 -3.92
C CYS A 593 1.98 9.11 -3.88
N SER A 594 1.46 8.37 -2.91
CA SER A 594 1.66 6.93 -2.79
C SER A 594 0.33 6.21 -2.83
N VAL A 595 0.15 5.30 -3.79
CA VAL A 595 -1.11 4.60 -4.04
C VAL A 595 -0.85 3.09 -4.11
N TRP A 596 -1.59 2.35 -3.29
CA TRP A 596 -1.71 0.90 -3.33
C TRP A 596 -3.03 0.49 -3.99
N MET A 597 -2.99 -0.60 -4.76
CA MET A 597 -4.18 -1.29 -5.24
C MET A 597 -4.04 -2.81 -5.13
N GLY A 598 -5.14 -3.45 -4.76
CA GLY A 598 -5.20 -4.89 -4.55
C GLY A 598 -6.62 -5.38 -4.33
N PHE A 599 -6.77 -6.65 -3.92
CA PHE A 599 -8.08 -7.24 -3.65
C PHE A 599 -8.30 -7.44 -2.16
N GLY A 600 -9.51 -7.09 -1.69
CA GLY A 600 -9.96 -7.50 -0.36
C GLY A 600 -10.26 -9.00 -0.31
N LYS A 601 -10.60 -9.51 0.88
CA LYS A 601 -10.87 -10.94 1.12
C LYS A 601 -11.82 -11.57 0.10
N GLU A 602 -12.91 -10.88 -0.25
CA GLU A 602 -13.89 -11.38 -1.20
C GLU A 602 -13.30 -11.64 -2.60
N GLY A 603 -12.55 -10.68 -3.15
CA GLY A 603 -11.88 -10.85 -4.44
C GLY A 603 -10.81 -11.95 -4.41
N ILE A 604 -10.07 -12.04 -3.31
CA ILE A 604 -9.06 -13.10 -3.10
C ILE A 604 -9.72 -14.48 -3.05
N ASP A 605 -10.84 -14.63 -2.34
CA ASP A 605 -11.58 -15.89 -2.24
C ASP A 605 -12.13 -16.32 -3.62
N LYS A 606 -12.48 -15.36 -4.49
CA LYS A 606 -12.85 -15.56 -5.91
C LYS A 606 -11.65 -15.86 -6.84
N GLY A 607 -10.41 -15.85 -6.33
CA GLY A 607 -9.19 -16.10 -7.12
C GLY A 607 -8.72 -14.91 -7.97
N LYS A 608 -9.18 -13.68 -7.67
CA LYS A 608 -8.77 -12.48 -8.41
C LYS A 608 -7.32 -12.10 -8.10
N THR A 609 -6.61 -11.64 -9.13
CA THR A 609 -5.20 -11.24 -9.05
C THR A 609 -5.00 -9.91 -9.73
N THR A 610 -3.95 -9.17 -9.36
CA THR A 610 -3.70 -7.84 -9.93
C THR A 610 -2.97 -7.85 -11.27
N SER A 611 -2.71 -9.04 -11.84
CA SER A 611 -1.84 -9.23 -13.00
C SER A 611 -2.25 -8.41 -14.23
N GLN A 612 -3.54 -8.13 -14.41
CA GLN A 612 -4.09 -7.37 -15.55
C GLN A 612 -4.25 -5.86 -15.29
N TYR A 613 -3.91 -5.38 -14.09
CA TYR A 613 -4.16 -3.99 -13.66
C TYR A 613 -2.88 -3.20 -13.40
N LYS A 614 -1.72 -3.64 -13.92
CA LYS A 614 -0.40 -3.07 -13.60
C LYS A 614 -0.26 -1.55 -13.84
N ALA A 615 -1.07 -0.98 -14.73
CA ALA A 615 -1.08 0.46 -15.02
C ALA A 615 -1.91 1.30 -14.04
N TYR A 616 -2.75 0.67 -13.22
CA TYR A 616 -3.80 1.38 -12.46
C TYR A 616 -3.24 2.38 -11.44
N PRO A 617 -2.29 2.01 -10.55
CA PRO A 617 -1.74 2.98 -9.60
C PRO A 617 -1.05 4.16 -10.29
N GLY A 618 -0.37 3.91 -11.44
CA GLY A 618 0.29 4.95 -12.23
C GLY A 618 -0.69 6.02 -12.73
N LYS A 619 -1.85 5.63 -13.23
CA LYS A 619 -2.91 6.56 -13.69
C LYS A 619 -3.52 7.39 -12.56
N VAL A 620 -3.67 6.78 -11.38
CA VAL A 620 -4.20 7.47 -10.20
C VAL A 620 -3.21 8.50 -9.70
N VAL A 621 -1.94 8.12 -9.57
CA VAL A 621 -0.85 9.02 -9.20
C VAL A 621 -0.69 10.15 -10.21
N GLN A 622 -0.76 9.86 -11.51
CA GLN A 622 -0.76 10.88 -12.55
C GLN A 622 -1.90 11.90 -12.36
N THR A 623 -3.13 11.42 -12.13
CA THR A 623 -4.30 12.29 -11.90
C THR A 623 -4.09 13.21 -10.68
N LEU A 624 -3.61 12.65 -9.56
CA LEU A 624 -3.35 13.42 -8.34
C LEU A 624 -2.23 14.44 -8.53
N LEU A 625 -1.09 14.05 -9.11
CA LEU A 625 0.03 14.95 -9.32
C LEU A 625 -0.27 16.05 -10.34
N ASN A 626 -1.00 15.75 -11.42
CA ASN A 626 -1.45 16.77 -12.37
C ASN A 626 -2.38 17.79 -11.70
N HIS A 627 -3.26 17.34 -10.81
CA HIS A 627 -4.12 18.23 -10.01
C HIS A 627 -3.31 19.13 -9.06
N LEU A 628 -2.25 18.60 -8.46
CA LEU A 628 -1.39 19.39 -7.57
C LEU A 628 -0.53 20.38 -8.37
N GLN A 629 0.03 19.96 -9.51
CA GLN A 629 0.82 20.83 -10.38
C GLN A 629 0.01 21.96 -11.03
N SER A 630 -1.27 21.74 -11.32
CA SER A 630 -2.12 22.81 -11.88
C SER A 630 -2.31 23.99 -10.93
N LYS A 631 -1.97 23.83 -9.63
CA LYS A 631 -1.94 24.88 -8.61
C LYS A 631 -0.59 25.61 -8.53
N GLY A 632 0.39 25.21 -9.35
CA GLY A 632 1.74 25.75 -9.39
C GLY A 632 2.66 25.13 -8.32
N SER A 633 3.95 25.00 -8.64
CA SER A 633 4.95 24.55 -7.67
C SER A 633 5.29 25.66 -6.68
N GLN A 634 5.33 25.31 -5.39
CA GLN A 634 5.59 26.25 -4.28
C GLN A 634 6.94 25.98 -3.61
N LYS A 635 7.51 24.80 -3.80
CA LYS A 635 8.75 24.31 -3.18
C LYS A 635 9.73 23.86 -4.26
N SER A 636 11.02 24.00 -3.97
CA SER A 636 12.10 23.38 -4.73
C SER A 636 12.71 22.24 -3.93
N TYR A 637 13.30 21.24 -4.60
CA TYR A 637 14.08 20.24 -3.88
C TYR A 637 15.22 20.92 -3.12
N PRO A 638 15.63 20.37 -1.96
CA PRO A 638 16.85 20.80 -1.30
C PRO A 638 18.04 20.79 -2.25
N ASP A 639 18.89 21.81 -2.13
CA ASP A 639 20.11 21.95 -2.92
C ASP A 639 21.04 20.74 -2.80
N GLN A 640 21.98 20.64 -3.75
CA GLN A 640 23.06 19.66 -3.70
C GLN A 640 23.82 19.78 -2.36
N PRO A 641 23.94 18.70 -1.59
CA PRO A 641 24.75 18.68 -0.36
C PRO A 641 26.25 18.91 -0.59
N ASP A 642 26.95 19.49 0.38
CA ASP A 642 28.41 19.72 0.30
C ASP A 642 29.24 18.41 0.36
N ASP A 643 28.61 17.30 0.77
CA ASP A 643 29.18 15.97 0.94
C ASP A 643 28.87 15.01 -0.23
N VAL A 644 28.43 15.54 -1.38
CA VAL A 644 28.32 14.81 -2.64
C VAL A 644 29.13 15.49 -3.75
N GLU A 645 29.75 14.69 -4.62
CA GLU A 645 30.51 15.16 -5.78
C GLU A 645 30.19 14.33 -7.03
N GLN A 646 30.39 14.92 -8.22
CA GLN A 646 30.29 14.20 -9.48
C GLN A 646 31.67 13.83 -10.00
N ALA A 647 31.81 12.63 -10.54
CA ALA A 647 33.00 12.20 -11.24
C ALA A 647 32.65 11.26 -12.38
N ALA A 648 33.50 11.24 -13.41
CA ALA A 648 33.45 10.22 -14.45
C ALA A 648 34.11 8.93 -13.91
N MET A 649 33.50 7.79 -14.20
CA MET A 649 34.02 6.47 -13.84
C MET A 649 33.89 5.49 -15.00
N VAL A 650 34.70 4.44 -14.95
CA VAL A 650 34.60 3.33 -15.89
C VAL A 650 33.50 2.36 -15.47
N LYS A 651 32.54 2.12 -16.36
CA LYS A 651 31.41 1.20 -16.17
C LYS A 651 31.91 -0.20 -15.84
N GLY A 652 31.28 -0.84 -14.85
CA GLY A 652 31.55 -2.25 -14.56
C GLY A 652 32.82 -2.54 -13.75
N ILE A 653 33.53 -1.51 -13.27
CA ILE A 653 34.73 -1.68 -12.45
C ILE A 653 34.45 -1.22 -11.02
N TYR A 654 34.82 -2.07 -10.06
CA TYR A 654 34.77 -1.78 -8.63
C TYR A 654 35.98 -2.43 -7.92
N PRO A 655 36.79 -1.70 -7.11
CA PRO A 655 36.68 -0.27 -6.78
C PRO A 655 36.77 0.65 -8.00
N TYR A 656 36.12 1.82 -7.92
CA TYR A 656 35.98 2.72 -9.07
C TYR A 656 37.31 3.29 -9.56
N VAL A 657 37.42 3.45 -10.87
CA VAL A 657 38.56 4.09 -11.54
C VAL A 657 38.08 5.18 -12.52
N SER A 658 38.92 6.18 -12.72
CA SER A 658 38.69 7.28 -13.67
C SER A 658 38.94 6.79 -15.10
N PRO A 659 38.16 7.24 -16.08
CA PRO A 659 38.44 6.97 -17.49
C PRO A 659 39.80 7.52 -17.92
N SER A 660 40.51 6.77 -18.77
CA SER A 660 41.72 7.21 -19.45
C SER A 660 41.42 7.85 -20.81
N GLU A 661 42.39 8.59 -21.35
CA GLU A 661 42.30 9.18 -22.68
C GLU A 661 42.13 8.08 -23.75
N GLY A 662 41.19 8.24 -24.67
CA GLY A 662 40.89 7.24 -25.71
C GLY A 662 39.90 6.14 -25.29
N MET A 663 39.43 6.13 -24.03
CA MET A 663 38.38 5.22 -23.61
C MET A 663 37.06 5.48 -24.34
N SER A 664 36.41 4.40 -24.78
CA SER A 664 35.14 4.46 -25.50
C SER A 664 34.02 5.06 -24.63
N GLU A 665 33.19 5.93 -25.21
CA GLU A 665 32.14 6.67 -24.50
C GLU A 665 31.11 5.76 -23.80
N ASP A 666 30.83 4.57 -24.35
CA ASP A 666 29.93 3.57 -23.76
C ASP A 666 30.43 2.97 -22.44
N MET A 667 31.73 3.14 -22.16
CA MET A 667 32.38 2.72 -20.92
C MET A 667 32.46 3.83 -19.88
N ILE A 668 32.12 5.07 -20.23
CA ILE A 668 32.24 6.21 -19.32
C ILE A 668 30.85 6.52 -18.75
N ILE A 669 30.75 6.46 -17.42
CA ILE A 669 29.54 6.87 -16.70
C ILE A 669 29.89 8.10 -15.87
N GLN A 670 29.12 9.17 -16.05
CA GLN A 670 29.09 10.27 -15.09
C GLN A 670 28.19 9.89 -13.92
N ALA A 671 28.75 9.82 -12.71
CA ALA A 671 28.01 9.38 -11.53
C ALA A 671 28.18 10.36 -10.36
N TRP A 672 27.25 10.28 -9.41
CA TRP A 672 27.34 10.92 -8.12
C TRP A 672 28.02 9.99 -7.11
N PHE A 673 28.85 10.58 -6.27
CA PHE A 673 29.63 9.92 -5.22
C PHE A 673 29.46 10.68 -3.91
N LYS A 674 29.46 9.95 -2.79
CA LYS A 674 29.75 10.60 -1.52
C LYS A 674 31.17 11.16 -1.58
N LYS A 675 31.37 12.33 -0.99
CA LYS A 675 32.66 13.02 -1.06
C LYS A 675 33.78 12.14 -0.49
N GLY A 676 34.85 11.99 -1.25
CA GLY A 676 35.99 11.14 -0.90
C GLY A 676 35.85 9.68 -1.33
N THR A 677 34.76 9.29 -2.01
CA THR A 677 34.60 7.95 -2.61
C THR A 677 34.70 7.96 -4.13
N ALA A 678 34.86 9.15 -4.74
CA ALA A 678 35.12 9.29 -6.17
C ALA A 678 36.46 8.62 -6.58
N PRO A 679 36.55 8.08 -7.81
CA PRO A 679 37.78 7.46 -8.29
C PRO A 679 38.94 8.46 -8.35
N THR A 680 40.10 8.04 -7.87
CA THR A 680 41.35 8.83 -7.92
C THR A 680 42.43 8.16 -8.78
N GLN A 681 42.23 6.90 -9.14
CA GLN A 681 43.15 6.11 -9.96
C GLN A 681 42.52 5.90 -11.34
N SER A 682 43.33 5.97 -12.40
CA SER A 682 42.92 5.65 -13.76
C SER A 682 43.37 4.26 -14.16
N VAL A 683 42.60 3.60 -15.01
CA VAL A 683 43.01 2.35 -15.68
C VAL A 683 43.42 2.65 -17.12
N ASP A 684 44.45 1.97 -17.63
CA ASP A 684 44.87 2.09 -19.02
C ASP A 684 43.75 1.54 -19.94
N SER A 685 43.38 2.31 -20.98
CA SER A 685 42.30 1.95 -21.90
C SER A 685 42.58 0.64 -22.63
N ASP A 686 43.87 0.31 -22.83
CA ASP A 686 44.29 -0.91 -23.52
C ASP A 686 43.93 -2.19 -22.76
N VAL A 687 43.68 -2.10 -21.45
CA VAL A 687 43.31 -3.26 -20.61
C VAL A 687 42.00 -3.91 -21.05
N PHE A 688 41.10 -3.14 -21.69
CA PHE A 688 39.78 -3.63 -22.15
C PHE A 688 39.75 -4.06 -23.61
N ASN A 689 40.85 -3.92 -24.33
CA ASN A 689 40.96 -4.36 -25.71
C ASN A 689 41.31 -5.86 -25.74
N LEU A 690 40.60 -6.61 -26.58
CA LEU A 690 40.97 -8.00 -26.86
C LEU A 690 42.27 -8.03 -27.66
N ALA A 691 43.13 -9.00 -27.36
CA ALA A 691 44.30 -9.27 -28.18
C ALA A 691 43.89 -9.58 -29.63
N GLU A 692 44.71 -9.16 -30.60
CA GLU A 692 44.47 -9.52 -32.00
C GLU A 692 44.59 -11.04 -32.19
N LEU A 693 43.60 -11.62 -32.87
CA LEU A 693 43.60 -12.99 -33.33
C LEU A 693 44.64 -13.13 -34.45
N SER A 694 45.71 -13.86 -34.15
CA SER A 694 46.82 -14.05 -35.08
C SER A 694 46.57 -15.15 -36.13
N SER A 695 45.78 -16.17 -35.81
CA SER A 695 45.44 -17.25 -36.74
C SER A 695 44.11 -17.90 -36.42
N PHE A 696 43.37 -18.23 -37.47
CA PHE A 696 42.14 -19.02 -37.41
C PHE A 696 42.08 -19.91 -38.64
N ASP A 697 41.95 -21.21 -38.44
CA ASP A 697 41.84 -22.21 -39.49
C ASP A 697 40.59 -23.05 -39.32
N VAL A 698 40.01 -23.48 -40.45
CA VAL A 698 38.80 -24.28 -40.50
C VAL A 698 38.96 -25.40 -41.52
N SER A 699 38.36 -26.55 -41.25
CA SER A 699 38.34 -27.67 -42.17
C SER A 699 37.04 -28.47 -42.07
N LEU A 700 36.68 -29.16 -43.16
CA LEU A 700 35.51 -30.04 -43.19
C LEU A 700 35.90 -31.46 -42.80
N SER A 701 35.24 -31.99 -41.77
CA SER A 701 35.26 -33.43 -41.45
C SER A 701 33.88 -34.00 -41.79
N GLY A 702 33.72 -34.48 -43.02
CA GLY A 702 32.40 -34.80 -43.57
C GLY A 702 31.61 -33.52 -43.88
N GLN A 703 30.43 -33.36 -43.27
CA GLN A 703 29.62 -32.13 -43.37
C GLN A 703 29.75 -31.21 -42.14
N SER A 704 30.60 -31.56 -41.16
CA SER A 704 30.81 -30.75 -39.95
C SER A 704 32.05 -29.87 -40.09
N ILE A 705 31.97 -28.62 -39.62
CA ILE A 705 33.09 -27.70 -39.57
C ILE A 705 33.90 -27.99 -38.30
N THR A 706 35.19 -28.23 -38.47
CA THR A 706 36.18 -28.21 -37.39
C THR A 706 36.98 -26.92 -37.49
N PHE A 707 37.36 -26.35 -36.35
CA PHE A 707 38.08 -25.08 -36.28
C PHE A 707 39.26 -25.15 -35.31
N ASN A 708 40.22 -24.25 -35.53
CA ASN A 708 41.38 -24.05 -34.67
C ASN A 708 41.79 -22.57 -34.67
N PHE A 709 41.76 -21.94 -33.49
CA PHE A 709 42.23 -20.59 -33.21
C PHE A 709 43.67 -20.61 -32.68
N ALA A 710 44.39 -19.51 -32.85
CA ALA A 710 45.47 -19.19 -31.92
C ALA A 710 44.89 -19.15 -30.49
N PRO A 711 45.52 -19.78 -29.49
CA PRO A 711 45.09 -19.65 -28.11
C PRO A 711 45.16 -18.20 -27.65
N TYR A 712 44.15 -17.74 -26.90
CA TYR A 712 44.15 -16.39 -26.34
C TYR A 712 45.24 -16.26 -25.26
N ASN A 713 45.94 -15.12 -25.24
CA ASN A 713 46.96 -14.81 -24.22
C ASN A 713 46.57 -13.55 -23.44
N PRO A 714 46.48 -13.60 -22.10
CA PRO A 714 46.80 -14.73 -21.24
C PRO A 714 45.73 -15.83 -21.23
N GLU A 715 46.15 -17.10 -21.20
CA GLU A 715 45.27 -18.27 -21.36
C GLU A 715 44.25 -18.42 -20.23
N ASN A 716 44.57 -17.96 -19.02
CA ASN A 716 43.62 -17.98 -17.91
C ASN A 716 42.37 -17.12 -18.17
N ALA A 717 42.44 -16.10 -19.05
CA ALA A 717 41.30 -15.24 -19.38
C ALA A 717 40.12 -15.97 -20.04
N VAL A 718 40.34 -17.17 -20.60
CA VAL A 718 39.25 -17.99 -21.19
C VAL A 718 38.57 -18.90 -20.17
N THR A 719 39.12 -19.04 -18.97
CA THR A 719 38.63 -19.97 -17.93
C THR A 719 38.30 -19.30 -16.61
N ASP A 720 38.96 -18.19 -16.28
CA ASP A 720 38.81 -17.45 -15.04
C ASP A 720 38.22 -16.06 -15.33
N GLU A 721 37.02 -15.80 -14.80
CA GLU A 721 36.37 -14.50 -14.92
C GLU A 721 37.12 -13.40 -14.14
N ASN A 722 38.03 -13.75 -13.23
CA ASN A 722 38.83 -12.79 -12.46
C ASN A 722 40.26 -12.63 -12.97
N ALA A 723 40.59 -13.18 -14.15
CA ALA A 723 41.95 -13.18 -14.71
C ALA A 723 42.56 -11.77 -14.85
N ASN A 724 41.75 -10.78 -15.26
CA ASN A 724 42.12 -9.37 -15.32
C ASN A 724 40.88 -8.48 -15.18
N ASP A 725 41.06 -7.15 -15.21
CA ASP A 725 39.95 -6.22 -15.01
C ASP A 725 38.92 -6.29 -16.14
N ALA A 726 39.33 -6.57 -17.38
CA ALA A 726 38.38 -6.75 -18.48
C ALA A 726 37.56 -8.04 -18.34
N THR A 727 38.13 -9.15 -17.89
CA THR A 727 37.34 -10.38 -17.66
C THR A 727 36.40 -10.24 -16.48
N LYS A 728 36.77 -9.46 -15.44
CA LYS A 728 35.87 -9.17 -14.31
C LYS A 728 34.64 -8.40 -14.78
N THR A 729 34.86 -7.44 -15.67
CA THR A 729 33.80 -6.58 -16.21
C THR A 729 32.96 -7.29 -17.26
N PHE A 730 33.56 -7.94 -18.26
CA PHE A 730 32.87 -8.48 -19.43
C PHE A 730 32.73 -10.01 -19.43
N GLY A 731 33.16 -10.70 -18.38
CA GLY A 731 33.22 -12.17 -18.35
C GLY A 731 34.43 -12.73 -19.10
N LYS A 732 34.54 -14.06 -19.15
CA LYS A 732 35.69 -14.72 -19.79
C LYS A 732 35.76 -14.38 -21.28
N VAL A 733 36.95 -14.46 -21.83
CA VAL A 733 37.15 -14.44 -23.28
C VAL A 733 36.65 -15.75 -23.87
N VAL A 734 35.88 -15.68 -24.94
CA VAL A 734 35.37 -16.85 -25.69
C VAL A 734 35.83 -16.80 -27.13
N TYR A 735 36.00 -17.99 -27.72
CA TYR A 735 36.30 -18.15 -29.13
C TYR A 735 34.98 -18.21 -29.89
N THR A 736 34.68 -17.21 -30.71
CA THR A 736 33.41 -17.11 -31.44
C THR A 736 33.61 -17.49 -32.90
N VAL A 737 32.78 -18.42 -33.38
CA VAL A 737 32.71 -18.79 -34.79
C VAL A 737 31.36 -18.40 -35.36
N VAL A 738 31.37 -17.70 -36.49
CA VAL A 738 30.18 -17.31 -37.25
C VAL A 738 30.25 -17.93 -38.64
N VAL A 739 29.17 -18.58 -39.08
CA VAL A 739 29.01 -19.13 -40.42
C VAL A 739 28.07 -18.23 -41.20
N GLN A 740 28.50 -17.79 -42.36
CA GLN A 740 27.73 -16.96 -43.28
C GLN A 740 27.55 -17.63 -44.64
N ASP A 741 26.48 -17.29 -45.34
CA ASP A 741 26.37 -17.56 -46.76
C ASP A 741 27.31 -16.65 -47.57
N GLN A 742 27.36 -16.86 -48.89
CA GLN A 742 28.20 -16.06 -49.78
C GLN A 742 27.73 -14.60 -49.94
N ASN A 743 26.54 -14.25 -49.46
CA ASN A 743 25.97 -12.90 -49.49
C ASN A 743 26.17 -12.15 -48.15
N GLY A 744 26.81 -12.78 -47.17
CA GLY A 744 27.05 -12.21 -45.84
C GLY A 744 25.90 -12.39 -44.84
N GLN A 745 24.89 -13.21 -45.15
CA GLN A 745 23.84 -13.55 -44.19
C GLN A 745 24.36 -14.55 -43.16
N GLU A 746 24.24 -14.23 -41.87
CA GLU A 746 24.56 -15.15 -40.76
C GLU A 746 23.63 -16.36 -40.76
N LEU A 747 24.22 -17.55 -40.88
CA LEU A 747 23.55 -18.85 -40.88
C LEU A 747 23.65 -19.54 -39.51
N HIS A 748 24.76 -19.36 -38.80
CA HIS A 748 25.02 -19.97 -37.49
C HIS A 748 26.07 -19.17 -36.71
N ARG A 749 25.98 -19.20 -35.38
CA ARG A 749 26.95 -18.60 -34.46
C ARG A 749 27.10 -19.49 -33.23
N GLU A 750 28.34 -19.71 -32.81
CA GLU A 750 28.64 -20.52 -31.64
C GLU A 750 29.89 -19.99 -30.91
N ASN A 751 29.83 -20.02 -29.58
CA ASN A 751 30.92 -19.60 -28.69
C ASN A 751 31.54 -20.82 -28.00
N PHE A 752 32.86 -20.85 -27.91
CA PHE A 752 33.62 -21.95 -27.32
C PHE A 752 34.57 -21.44 -26.23
N SER A 753 34.87 -22.30 -25.25
CA SER A 753 35.88 -22.06 -24.22
C SER A 753 37.26 -22.65 -24.58
N THR A 754 37.34 -23.40 -25.68
CA THR A 754 38.57 -24.02 -26.17
C THR A 754 38.95 -23.45 -27.53
N SER A 755 40.26 -23.34 -27.80
CA SER A 755 40.78 -22.81 -29.07
C SER A 755 40.51 -23.71 -30.27
N SER A 756 40.08 -24.95 -30.08
CA SER A 756 39.71 -25.86 -31.16
C SER A 756 38.43 -26.62 -30.84
N GLY A 757 37.69 -27.03 -31.87
CA GLY A 757 36.47 -27.80 -31.70
C GLY A 757 35.76 -28.11 -33.02
N THR A 758 34.53 -28.59 -32.90
CA THR A 758 33.62 -28.88 -34.02
C THR A 758 32.34 -28.09 -33.80
N LEU A 759 31.87 -27.37 -34.82
CA LEU A 759 30.61 -26.64 -34.77
C LEU A 759 29.44 -27.60 -34.75
N ASN A 760 28.39 -27.23 -34.01
CA ASN A 760 27.09 -27.88 -34.11
C ASN A 760 26.30 -27.32 -35.32
N TYR A 761 26.89 -27.41 -36.50
CA TYR A 761 26.34 -26.96 -37.76
C TYR A 761 26.72 -27.92 -38.89
N THR A 762 25.76 -28.24 -39.76
CA THR A 762 25.96 -29.10 -40.94
C THR A 762 26.03 -28.25 -42.19
N VAL A 763 27.16 -28.31 -42.89
CA VAL A 763 27.41 -27.53 -44.11
C VAL A 763 26.79 -28.25 -45.30
N ASN A 764 25.84 -27.58 -45.95
CA ASN A 764 25.11 -28.05 -47.14
C ASN A 764 25.32 -27.16 -48.38
N GLN A 765 26.09 -26.08 -48.25
CA GLN A 765 26.45 -25.15 -49.31
C GLN A 765 27.85 -24.57 -49.07
N ASN A 766 28.41 -23.84 -50.03
CA ASN A 766 29.63 -23.08 -49.79
C ASN A 766 29.35 -21.96 -48.78
N VAL A 767 30.20 -21.85 -47.77
CA VAL A 767 30.02 -20.91 -46.65
C VAL A 767 31.30 -20.15 -46.37
N LYS A 768 31.15 -18.96 -45.80
CA LYS A 768 32.23 -18.19 -45.16
C LYS A 768 32.20 -18.47 -43.68
N VAL A 769 33.34 -18.81 -43.10
CA VAL A 769 33.47 -19.03 -41.66
C VAL A 769 34.40 -17.99 -41.09
N ILE A 770 33.91 -17.26 -40.09
CA ILE A 770 34.58 -16.13 -39.47
C ILE A 770 34.91 -16.51 -38.03
N GLY A 771 36.16 -16.31 -37.62
CA GLY A 771 36.63 -16.50 -36.25
C GLY A 771 37.11 -15.19 -35.64
N PHE A 772 36.75 -14.95 -34.38
CA PHE A 772 37.28 -13.87 -33.53
C PHE A 772 37.18 -14.25 -32.05
N TYR A 773 37.90 -13.52 -31.19
CA TYR A 773 37.66 -13.53 -29.75
C TYR A 773 36.54 -12.55 -29.41
N SER A 774 35.71 -12.88 -28.42
CA SER A 774 34.75 -11.93 -27.82
C SER A 774 34.68 -12.14 -26.31
N TYR A 775 34.02 -11.23 -25.59
CA TYR A 775 33.74 -11.43 -24.17
C TYR A 775 32.37 -12.08 -23.95
N GLU A 776 32.27 -13.01 -22.98
CA GLU A 776 31.06 -13.78 -22.67
C GLU A 776 29.83 -12.89 -22.37
N ARG A 777 30.03 -11.75 -21.69
CA ARG A 777 28.97 -10.79 -21.30
C ARG A 777 28.95 -9.50 -22.15
N ALA A 778 29.86 -9.38 -23.13
CA ALA A 778 29.91 -8.24 -24.07
C ALA A 778 30.26 -8.76 -25.48
N PRO A 779 29.35 -9.52 -26.13
CA PRO A 779 29.63 -10.21 -27.40
C PRO A 779 29.87 -9.26 -28.58
N GLU A 780 29.47 -8.00 -28.47
CA GLU A 780 29.76 -6.92 -29.42
C GLU A 780 31.23 -6.45 -29.36
N ARG A 781 31.93 -6.72 -28.25
CA ARG A 781 33.37 -6.43 -28.10
C ARG A 781 34.15 -7.60 -28.65
N THR A 782 34.74 -7.40 -29.83
CA THR A 782 35.44 -8.45 -30.59
C THR A 782 36.87 -8.06 -30.90
N SER A 783 37.75 -9.06 -31.04
CA SER A 783 39.04 -8.86 -31.69
C SER A 783 38.86 -8.58 -33.19
N ASN A 784 39.96 -8.42 -33.92
CA ASN A 784 39.92 -8.55 -35.39
C ASN A 784 39.32 -9.92 -35.79
N GLN A 785 38.67 -9.92 -36.94
CA GLN A 785 38.03 -11.10 -37.53
C GLN A 785 38.92 -11.71 -38.60
N ILE A 786 39.04 -13.04 -38.62
CA ILE A 786 39.67 -13.79 -39.72
C ILE A 786 38.60 -14.62 -40.40
N GLU A 787 38.48 -14.45 -41.73
CA GLU A 787 37.52 -15.16 -42.58
C GLU A 787 38.19 -16.27 -43.38
N LYS A 788 37.47 -17.39 -43.56
CA LYS A 788 37.87 -18.53 -44.39
C LYS A 788 36.70 -19.04 -45.22
N ASP A 789 36.92 -19.23 -46.51
CA ASP A 789 35.96 -19.88 -47.40
C ASP A 789 36.04 -21.41 -47.26
N LEU A 790 34.89 -22.06 -47.07
CA LEU A 790 34.74 -23.51 -47.11
C LEU A 790 33.80 -23.91 -48.25
N SER A 791 34.33 -24.74 -49.16
CA SER A 791 33.59 -25.28 -50.31
C SER A 791 33.35 -26.79 -50.16
N ILE A 792 32.14 -27.25 -50.51
CA ILE A 792 31.82 -28.69 -50.56
C ILE A 792 32.18 -29.22 -51.94
N ASN A 793 33.20 -30.07 -52.04
CA ASN A 793 33.58 -30.71 -53.30
C ASN A 793 32.79 -32.01 -53.52
N LEU A 794 32.03 -32.10 -54.63
CA LEU A 794 31.46 -33.34 -55.18
C LEU A 794 32.59 -34.16 -55.84
N SER A 795 32.92 -35.34 -55.32
CA SER A 795 34.04 -36.15 -55.85
C SER A 795 33.65 -37.42 -56.62
N THR A 796 32.45 -37.98 -56.40
CA THR A 796 32.00 -39.25 -57.02
C THR A 796 30.49 -39.28 -57.21
N VAL A 797 29.95 -40.10 -58.13
CA VAL A 797 28.49 -40.34 -58.27
C VAL A 797 28.09 -41.68 -57.65
N ASN A 798 27.12 -41.67 -56.74
CA ASN A 798 26.54 -42.87 -56.14
C ASN A 798 25.35 -43.37 -56.99
N ALA A 799 25.62 -44.18 -58.01
CA ALA A 799 24.59 -44.72 -58.92
C ALA A 799 24.71 -46.23 -59.17
N SER A 800 23.55 -46.85 -59.40
CA SER A 800 23.37 -48.27 -59.70
C SER A 800 22.44 -48.49 -60.89
N LEU A 801 22.61 -49.65 -61.53
CA LEU A 801 21.80 -50.10 -62.66
C LEU A 801 21.39 -51.55 -62.42
N SER A 802 20.13 -51.89 -62.66
CA SER A 802 19.62 -53.25 -62.45
C SER A 802 18.57 -53.66 -63.47
N CYS A 803 18.33 -54.96 -63.59
CA CYS A 803 17.19 -55.54 -64.30
C CYS A 803 16.63 -56.71 -63.48
N ASP A 804 15.63 -57.41 -64.02
CA ASP A 804 14.95 -58.52 -63.32
C ASP A 804 15.90 -59.66 -62.91
N SER A 805 17.07 -59.80 -63.56
CA SER A 805 18.09 -60.79 -63.21
C SER A 805 19.14 -60.30 -62.20
N GLY A 806 19.08 -59.04 -61.76
CA GLY A 806 19.97 -58.48 -60.74
C GLY A 806 20.66 -57.17 -61.15
N GLN A 807 21.71 -56.80 -60.40
CA GLN A 807 22.52 -55.61 -60.66
C GLN A 807 23.36 -55.77 -61.93
N ILE A 808 23.44 -54.70 -62.71
CA ILE A 808 24.17 -54.60 -63.98
C ILE A 808 25.46 -53.83 -63.71
N ASN A 809 26.58 -54.54 -63.77
CA ASN A 809 27.91 -53.95 -63.71
C ASN A 809 28.35 -53.47 -65.10
N ASP A 810 29.34 -52.59 -65.15
CA ASP A 810 29.89 -52.07 -66.40
C ASP A 810 30.43 -53.22 -67.29
N GLY A 811 30.02 -53.23 -68.55
CA GLY A 811 30.32 -54.28 -69.53
C GLY A 811 29.44 -55.53 -69.45
N ALA A 812 28.42 -55.57 -68.59
CA ALA A 812 27.57 -56.76 -68.43
C ALA A 812 26.72 -57.07 -69.68
N THR A 813 26.46 -58.35 -69.91
CA THR A 813 25.49 -58.81 -70.92
C THR A 813 24.23 -59.31 -70.22
N ILE A 814 23.07 -58.78 -70.58
CA ILE A 814 21.77 -59.06 -69.94
C ILE A 814 20.78 -59.60 -70.97
N SER A 815 19.85 -60.45 -70.55
CA SER A 815 18.75 -60.92 -71.40
C SER A 815 17.48 -60.07 -71.30
N SER A 816 17.40 -59.17 -70.31
CA SER A 816 16.24 -58.30 -70.12
C SER A 816 16.27 -57.11 -71.08
N THR A 817 15.12 -56.81 -71.68
CA THR A 817 14.91 -55.63 -72.53
C THR A 817 14.44 -54.40 -71.73
N SER A 818 14.43 -54.51 -70.40
CA SER A 818 14.07 -53.44 -69.47
C SER A 818 15.07 -53.34 -68.32
N ILE A 819 15.51 -52.12 -68.01
CA ILE A 819 16.47 -51.80 -66.94
C ILE A 819 15.94 -50.68 -66.05
N GLN A 820 16.38 -50.66 -64.80
CA GLN A 820 16.14 -49.61 -63.83
C GLN A 820 17.47 -48.98 -63.40
N ALA A 821 17.59 -47.68 -63.60
CA ALA A 821 18.74 -46.85 -63.26
C ALA A 821 18.38 -45.97 -62.07
N THR A 822 19.23 -45.93 -61.04
CA THR A 822 18.98 -45.13 -59.81
C THR A 822 20.25 -44.42 -59.38
N ILE A 823 20.10 -43.18 -58.91
CA ILE A 823 21.17 -42.35 -58.35
C ILE A 823 20.76 -41.87 -56.95
N SER A 824 21.65 -42.08 -55.99
CA SER A 824 21.50 -41.64 -54.60
C SER A 824 22.17 -40.28 -54.43
N VAL A 825 21.36 -39.23 -54.41
CA VAL A 825 21.81 -37.82 -54.35
C VAL A 825 22.50 -37.53 -53.02
N GLN A 826 23.65 -36.86 -53.09
CA GLN A 826 24.55 -36.60 -51.96
C GLN A 826 24.23 -35.32 -51.19
N GLY A 827 23.39 -34.42 -51.74
CA GLY A 827 23.00 -33.17 -51.09
C GLY A 827 21.60 -32.68 -51.50
N GLN A 828 20.93 -31.98 -50.58
CA GLN A 828 19.65 -31.33 -50.86
C GLN A 828 19.86 -30.18 -51.86
N GLY A 829 19.12 -30.16 -52.96
CA GLY A 829 19.22 -29.12 -53.99
C GLY A 829 20.20 -29.42 -55.14
N HIS A 830 20.88 -30.56 -55.14
CA HIS A 830 21.67 -30.99 -56.28
C HIS A 830 20.77 -31.33 -57.48
N SER A 831 21.24 -31.02 -58.68
CA SER A 831 20.60 -31.41 -59.93
C SER A 831 21.16 -32.74 -60.43
N VAL A 832 20.29 -33.55 -61.05
CA VAL A 832 20.60 -34.92 -61.44
C VAL A 832 20.11 -35.19 -62.84
N THR A 833 20.91 -35.93 -63.62
CA THR A 833 20.51 -36.42 -64.95
C THR A 833 20.88 -37.89 -65.12
N ILE A 834 19.93 -38.69 -65.63
CA ILE A 834 20.15 -40.08 -66.07
C ILE A 834 19.82 -40.16 -67.56
N ALA A 835 20.81 -40.50 -68.38
CA ALA A 835 20.66 -40.58 -69.83
C ALA A 835 21.09 -41.95 -70.38
N LEU A 836 20.22 -42.56 -71.20
CA LEU A 836 20.49 -43.79 -71.95
C LEU A 836 20.99 -43.45 -73.35
N TYR A 837 22.06 -44.13 -73.77
CA TYR A 837 22.69 -43.97 -75.08
C TYR A 837 22.72 -45.29 -75.85
N ASP A 838 22.65 -45.20 -77.18
CA ASP A 838 22.91 -46.32 -78.07
C ASP A 838 24.41 -46.62 -78.22
N GLN A 839 24.74 -47.71 -78.92
CA GLN A 839 26.12 -48.12 -79.21
C GLN A 839 26.96 -47.10 -80.00
N ASN A 840 26.33 -46.12 -80.64
CA ASN A 840 27.00 -45.06 -81.39
C ASN A 840 27.14 -43.76 -80.57
N GLY A 841 26.67 -43.75 -79.31
CA GLY A 841 26.71 -42.60 -78.43
C GLY A 841 25.57 -41.59 -78.64
N ASN A 842 24.49 -41.95 -79.35
CA ASN A 842 23.32 -41.08 -79.47
C ASN A 842 22.41 -41.25 -78.24
N VAL A 843 21.92 -40.14 -77.68
CA VAL A 843 20.95 -40.17 -76.56
C VAL A 843 19.62 -40.74 -77.06
N LEU A 844 19.20 -41.85 -76.46
CA LEU A 844 17.89 -42.46 -76.71
C LEU A 844 16.83 -41.91 -75.77
N SER A 845 17.19 -41.62 -74.53
CA SER A 845 16.28 -41.05 -73.53
C SER A 845 17.08 -40.40 -72.41
N SER A 846 16.57 -39.31 -71.81
CA SER A 846 17.21 -38.59 -70.71
C SER A 846 16.16 -38.07 -69.75
N VAL A 847 16.39 -38.24 -68.45
CA VAL A 847 15.50 -37.74 -67.39
C VAL A 847 16.27 -36.97 -66.33
N ASN A 848 15.60 -36.02 -65.67
CA ASN A 848 16.14 -35.28 -64.53
C ASN A 848 15.48 -35.74 -63.22
N HIS A 849 15.56 -37.04 -62.95
CA HIS A 849 14.97 -37.70 -61.79
C HIS A 849 15.97 -38.67 -61.15
N HIS A 850 15.77 -39.02 -59.87
CA HIS A 850 16.69 -39.88 -59.13
C HIS A 850 16.60 -41.37 -59.52
N SER A 851 15.59 -41.74 -60.32
CA SER A 851 15.45 -43.08 -60.88
C SER A 851 14.72 -43.04 -62.22
N ALA A 852 15.08 -43.93 -63.15
CA ALA A 852 14.37 -44.14 -64.41
C ALA A 852 14.33 -45.62 -64.80
N THR A 853 13.24 -46.02 -65.43
CA THR A 853 13.11 -47.33 -66.09
C THR A 853 13.15 -47.12 -67.59
N PHE A 854 14.05 -47.85 -68.26
CA PHE A 854 14.15 -47.85 -69.72
C PHE A 854 13.76 -49.24 -70.24
N SER A 855 12.73 -49.31 -71.08
CA SER A 855 12.17 -50.55 -71.61
C SER A 855 12.21 -50.55 -73.15
N ASN A 856 11.91 -51.71 -73.75
CA ASN A 856 11.97 -51.94 -75.21
C ASN A 856 13.38 -51.86 -75.81
N LEU A 857 14.40 -52.22 -75.04
CA LEU A 857 15.76 -52.34 -75.56
C LEU A 857 15.85 -53.51 -76.55
N SER A 858 16.44 -53.28 -77.72
CA SER A 858 16.59 -54.31 -78.74
C SER A 858 17.70 -55.30 -78.41
N HIS A 859 17.43 -56.60 -78.60
CA HIS A 859 18.43 -57.68 -78.54
C HIS A 859 19.55 -57.49 -79.57
N GLY A 860 20.74 -57.99 -79.24
CA GLY A 860 21.96 -57.89 -80.05
C GLY A 860 22.57 -56.49 -80.09
N ARG A 861 22.19 -55.57 -79.20
CA ARG A 861 22.70 -54.19 -79.15
C ARG A 861 23.33 -53.84 -77.81
N SER A 862 24.36 -53.00 -77.86
CA SER A 862 24.99 -52.40 -76.69
C SER A 862 24.42 -51.02 -76.40
N TYR A 863 24.35 -50.68 -75.12
CA TYR A 863 23.86 -49.41 -74.59
C TYR A 863 24.80 -48.91 -73.50
N SER A 864 24.68 -47.63 -73.15
CA SER A 864 25.27 -47.10 -71.93
C SER A 864 24.31 -46.16 -71.20
N ILE A 865 24.38 -46.16 -69.88
CA ILE A 865 23.66 -45.21 -69.02
C ILE A 865 24.69 -44.28 -68.39
N LYS A 866 24.52 -42.97 -68.58
CA LYS A 866 25.30 -41.93 -67.92
C LYS A 866 24.48 -41.31 -66.79
N PHE A 867 25.05 -41.30 -65.61
CA PHE A 867 24.54 -40.63 -64.41
C PHE A 867 25.37 -39.36 -64.17
N LEU A 868 24.71 -38.25 -63.93
CA LEU A 868 25.32 -36.95 -63.63
C LEU A 868 24.68 -36.38 -62.35
N GLU A 869 25.50 -35.90 -61.43
CA GLU A 869 25.05 -35.11 -60.26
C GLU A 869 25.84 -33.80 -60.21
N SER A 870 25.16 -32.68 -59.96
CA SER A 870 25.76 -31.35 -59.87
C SER A 870 25.20 -30.55 -58.70
N ASN A 871 26.09 -29.89 -57.95
CA ASN A 871 25.74 -28.94 -56.90
C ASN A 871 25.67 -27.49 -57.41
N GLY A 872 25.67 -27.28 -58.73
CA GLY A 872 25.68 -25.96 -59.37
C GLY A 872 27.06 -25.33 -59.55
N SER A 873 28.09 -25.80 -58.83
CA SER A 873 29.48 -25.33 -58.96
C SER A 873 30.43 -26.39 -59.53
N ALA A 874 30.15 -27.66 -59.27
CA ALA A 874 30.87 -28.81 -59.82
C ALA A 874 29.87 -29.89 -60.26
N SER A 875 30.29 -30.73 -61.22
CA SER A 875 29.51 -31.86 -61.70
C SER A 875 30.37 -33.11 -61.75
N VAL A 876 29.83 -34.23 -61.29
CA VAL A 876 30.47 -35.55 -61.32
C VAL A 876 29.59 -36.50 -62.12
N GLU A 877 30.23 -37.41 -62.86
CA GLU A 877 29.53 -38.37 -63.73
C GLU A 877 30.02 -39.81 -63.57
N LYS A 878 29.14 -40.77 -63.86
CA LYS A 878 29.45 -42.20 -63.94
C LYS A 878 28.70 -42.81 -65.11
N THR A 879 29.38 -43.60 -65.95
CA THR A 879 28.77 -44.31 -67.08
C THR A 879 28.84 -45.82 -66.87
N ILE A 880 27.75 -46.53 -67.14
CA ILE A 880 27.67 -48.00 -67.11
C ILE A 880 27.24 -48.49 -68.50
N HIS A 881 28.08 -49.29 -69.14
CA HIS A 881 27.85 -49.94 -70.43
C HIS A 881 27.27 -51.34 -70.21
N PHE A 882 26.37 -51.77 -71.09
CA PHE A 882 25.83 -53.13 -71.06
C PHE A 882 25.33 -53.54 -72.45
N THR A 883 25.19 -54.85 -72.68
CA THR A 883 24.67 -55.41 -73.94
C THR A 883 23.44 -56.25 -73.68
N VAL A 884 22.40 -56.09 -74.50
CA VAL A 884 21.20 -56.93 -74.44
C VAL A 884 21.39 -58.11 -75.39
N SER A 885 21.56 -59.33 -74.86
CA SER A 885 21.82 -60.57 -75.62
C SER A 885 20.59 -61.06 -76.37
#